data_AF-A0A8B5WUS7-F1
#
_entry.id   AF-A0A8B5WUS7-F1
#
_cell.length_a   1.000
_cell.length_b   1.000
_cell.length_c   1.000
_cell.angle_alpha   90.00
_cell.angle_beta   90.00
_cell.angle_gamma   90.00
#
_symmetry.space_group_name_H-M   'P 1'
#
loop_
_entity.id
_entity.type
_entity.pdbx_description
1 polymer ?
#
loop_
_entity_poly.entity_id
_entity_poly.type
_entity_poly.pdbx_seq_one_letter_code
_entity_poly.pdbx_strand_id
1 'polypeptide(L)'
;MKISLGLVALILLPNFSFAQPLDVHGFEWRVIETEHYDVVYVETLETEAQYVANSLEFLLSMHADALATTRNHRYSVVLYPNTMTVNGYVRIAPRMSAYYTTPTGNWVGDWLSILAVHEARHMVQFDALDRYTGRFLSRLAGEIGLLAPFASGPLWFYEGDAVMAETVLTETGRGRDPSFSAPLKALLLDGTPFTYNKMLMGSEKDEIPNLYAFGYLMFAYIRDVYDESAAQTFFTALAQYPFPVVGPAIAIRRATGKSAGEIYSEMAEYYGAFWSEQIRSMTFTETRRVFEPDSRFFTWYPRLVALDDGTLVVAVADAAGRRIVRVDDEGETLLSRSAPLNALSAGGGLVVWDEAVADVKFESSRTRIAVFDLESGRKSTIDGDGRYLYPAVSPDGRRIAALEWDGRVYTGRLVILDAQTGAVIETVAIPRGEFWFDFSWNPDATEIVFVASNKNGKAVIGISPETRATRTFIQFGPENIRHVRHTDDSVMYVSNYSGIDAVYAVTPSGERYSVVSRPIGVLSPVVTGSEIVFIEYADARGSIVAAASARPDAWVPIDDVTVIREEFFLPAAAGEIGAGMYVAEKVPTVEYESRPYSFARSGNRLHSWGVLPVELDPNPTARAFVMIDSIAGTTSQEIGLTYGSATSSLGLDYTLYHRVFRPDFYLRGETVFDGLGDTPTNTASLTLGLEYPIGARVFGNLSWLLAPSTSIGAAARFAADGTLLATDVSIRHGLSGSFSHGRWGVNAAAAYEYRPFAPDYSDYLGVRATGVSPGLLERDAFLAGVSYDRVGGPFSAVVSGPRGYGPINTTEMISGRAQYTVPLGYPDLAFGPLLYINRVSATGFYDHGVALDAGAMYRSLGAELRFHFKPLQLPADLDIAVRASWLVDAQRMQYEIIAIGFSIPVN
;
A
#
# COMPACT_ATOMS: atom_id res chain seq x y z
N MET A 1 9.54 19.98 -29.64
CA MET A 1 9.12 19.44 -28.33
C MET A 1 8.45 20.56 -27.53
N LYS A 2 7.14 20.77 -27.69
CA LYS A 2 6.35 21.67 -26.83
C LYS A 2 5.60 20.79 -25.85
N ILE A 3 6.25 20.41 -24.75
CA ILE A 3 5.58 19.77 -23.63
C ILE A 3 4.80 20.90 -22.95
N SER A 4 3.51 20.98 -23.22
CA SER A 4 2.63 21.98 -22.62
C SER A 4 2.46 21.68 -21.12
N LEU A 5 2.32 22.71 -20.29
CA LEU A 5 1.99 22.58 -18.86
C LEU A 5 0.73 21.72 -18.61
N GLY A 6 -0.14 21.56 -19.62
CA GLY A 6 -1.31 20.69 -19.56
C GLY A 6 -0.99 19.20 -19.41
N LEU A 7 0.16 18.73 -19.91
CA LEU A 7 0.53 17.31 -19.86
C LEU A 7 0.81 16.85 -18.41
N VAL A 8 1.41 17.70 -17.59
CA VAL A 8 1.71 17.39 -16.17
C VAL A 8 0.42 17.37 -15.34
N ALA A 9 -0.53 18.28 -15.62
CA ALA A 9 -1.85 18.26 -14.99
C ALA A 9 -2.67 17.02 -15.41
N LEU A 10 -2.57 16.60 -16.68
CA LEU A 10 -3.26 15.42 -17.21
C LEU A 10 -2.69 14.09 -16.68
N ILE A 11 -1.41 14.04 -16.28
CA ILE A 11 -0.78 12.84 -15.70
C ILE A 11 -1.17 12.66 -14.22
N LEU A 12 -1.44 13.76 -13.51
CA LEU A 12 -1.72 13.73 -12.07
C LEU A 12 -3.20 13.53 -11.71
N LEU A 13 -4.14 13.71 -12.65
CA LEU A 13 -5.58 13.71 -12.37
C LEU A 13 -6.34 12.37 -12.58
N PRO A 14 -5.99 11.46 -13.52
CA PRO A 14 -6.86 10.31 -13.82
C PRO A 14 -6.73 9.14 -12.82
N ASN A 15 -5.63 9.03 -12.07
CA ASN A 15 -5.37 7.88 -11.19
C ASN A 15 -5.86 8.06 -9.74
N PHE A 16 -6.40 9.21 -9.37
CA PHE A 16 -6.90 9.45 -8.01
C PHE A 16 -8.41 9.18 -7.84
N SER A 17 -9.14 8.96 -8.94
CA SER A 17 -10.59 8.70 -8.89
C SER A 17 -10.86 7.21 -8.96
N PHE A 18 -10.79 6.60 -7.78
CA PHE A 18 -11.67 5.57 -7.20
C PHE A 18 -10.83 4.65 -6.30
N ALA A 19 -10.54 5.11 -5.09
CA ALA A 19 -10.23 4.17 -4.03
C ALA A 19 -11.34 3.11 -3.94
N GLN A 20 -10.99 1.89 -3.51
CA GLN A 20 -11.97 0.85 -3.25
C GLN A 20 -13.04 1.40 -2.27
N PRO A 21 -14.33 1.19 -2.52
CA PRO A 21 -15.36 1.61 -1.57
C PRO A 21 -15.21 0.87 -0.24
N LEU A 22 -15.50 1.56 0.87
CA LEU A 22 -15.66 0.90 2.16
C LEU A 22 -16.92 0.02 2.13
N ASP A 23 -16.87 -1.16 2.74
CA ASP A 23 -18.06 -1.98 2.93
C ASP A 23 -18.87 -1.45 4.12
N VAL A 24 -19.95 -0.72 3.81
CA VAL A 24 -20.79 -0.06 4.80
C VAL A 24 -22.08 -0.83 5.11
N HIS A 25 -22.27 -2.03 4.54
CA HIS A 25 -23.50 -2.81 4.70
C HIS A 25 -23.57 -3.62 5.97
N GLY A 26 -24.79 -3.85 6.45
CA GLY A 26 -25.04 -4.78 7.57
C GLY A 26 -24.63 -4.23 8.94
N PHE A 27 -24.40 -2.92 9.05
CA PHE A 27 -24.04 -2.25 10.29
C PHE A 27 -24.99 -1.09 10.59
N GLU A 28 -25.29 -0.92 11.88
CA GLU A 28 -25.95 0.27 12.40
C GLU A 28 -24.88 1.36 12.62
N TRP A 29 -24.77 2.26 11.65
CA TRP A 29 -23.81 3.36 11.71
C TRP A 29 -24.33 4.52 12.54
N ARG A 30 -23.42 5.13 13.30
CA ARG A 30 -23.65 6.32 14.11
C ARG A 30 -22.58 7.35 13.81
N VAL A 31 -22.83 8.59 14.21
CA VAL A 31 -21.88 9.69 14.11
C VAL A 31 -21.86 10.48 15.42
N ILE A 32 -20.66 10.86 15.82
CA ILE A 32 -20.38 11.89 16.82
C ILE A 32 -19.91 13.12 16.07
N GLU A 33 -20.56 14.26 16.29
CA GLU A 33 -20.16 15.54 15.72
C GLU A 33 -19.51 16.41 16.78
N THR A 34 -18.25 16.76 16.56
CA THR A 34 -17.51 17.72 17.40
C THR A 34 -17.44 19.08 16.69
N GLU A 35 -16.56 19.99 17.12
CA GLU A 35 -16.36 21.27 16.43
C GLU A 35 -15.68 21.09 15.07
N HIS A 36 -14.69 20.19 15.00
CA HIS A 36 -13.82 20.00 13.84
C HIS A 36 -13.94 18.63 13.16
N TYR A 37 -14.68 17.68 13.73
CA TYR A 37 -14.73 16.30 13.22
C TYR A 37 -16.13 15.69 13.19
N ASP A 38 -16.37 14.85 12.19
CA ASP A 38 -17.50 13.90 12.14
C ASP A 38 -16.94 12.49 12.34
N VAL A 39 -17.00 11.94 13.55
CA VAL A 39 -16.53 10.56 13.82
C VAL A 39 -17.66 9.59 13.53
N VAL A 40 -17.56 8.85 12.43
CA VAL A 40 -18.53 7.87 11.94
C VAL A 40 -18.08 6.46 12.33
N TYR A 41 -18.96 5.69 12.96
CA TYR A 41 -18.60 4.40 13.56
C TYR A 41 -19.80 3.45 13.61
N VAL A 42 -19.55 2.16 13.79
CA VAL A 42 -20.62 1.18 14.05
C VAL A 42 -21.02 1.26 15.52
N GLU A 43 -22.31 1.24 15.84
CA GLU A 43 -22.87 1.46 17.19
C GLU A 43 -22.10 0.79 18.34
N THR A 44 -21.62 -0.44 18.14
CA THR A 44 -20.84 -1.21 19.12
C THR A 44 -19.48 -0.61 19.49
N LEU A 45 -18.97 0.36 18.72
CA LEU A 45 -17.71 1.09 18.91
C LEU A 45 -17.90 2.46 19.57
N GLU A 46 -19.05 2.75 20.18
CA GLU A 46 -19.31 4.08 20.77
C GLU A 46 -18.25 4.53 21.78
N THR A 47 -17.75 3.61 22.62
CA THR A 47 -16.69 3.92 23.58
C THR A 47 -15.40 4.37 22.89
N GLU A 48 -14.98 3.64 21.86
CA GLU A 48 -13.80 3.94 21.06
C GLU A 48 -14.00 5.23 20.25
N ALA A 49 -15.20 5.47 19.71
CA ALA A 49 -15.54 6.66 18.96
C ALA A 49 -15.54 7.93 19.82
N GLN A 50 -16.05 7.87 21.05
CA GLN A 50 -15.95 8.98 22.02
C GLN A 50 -14.49 9.30 22.33
N TYR A 51 -13.66 8.27 22.56
CA TYR A 51 -12.24 8.47 22.84
C TYR A 51 -11.47 9.07 21.65
N VAL A 52 -11.76 8.60 20.43
CA VAL A 52 -11.18 9.16 19.20
C VAL A 52 -11.63 10.60 19.01
N ALA A 53 -12.93 10.91 19.19
CA ALA A 53 -13.44 12.28 19.08
C ALA A 53 -12.75 13.26 20.05
N ASN A 54 -12.60 12.87 21.32
CA ASN A 54 -11.89 13.66 22.31
C ASN A 54 -10.39 13.78 21.97
N SER A 55 -9.75 12.70 21.50
CA SER A 55 -8.34 12.72 21.10
C SER A 55 -8.08 13.69 19.95
N LEU A 56 -8.94 13.68 18.92
CA LEU A 56 -8.81 14.54 17.76
C LEU A 56 -8.94 16.02 18.12
N GLU A 57 -9.95 16.40 18.92
CA GLU A 57 -10.09 17.78 19.39
C GLU A 57 -8.93 18.21 20.30
N PHE A 58 -8.44 17.31 21.16
CA PHE A 58 -7.31 17.58 22.03
C PHE A 58 -5.99 17.78 21.26
N LEU A 59 -5.76 17.01 20.20
CA LEU A 59 -4.55 17.07 19.37
C LEU A 59 -4.56 18.23 18.37
N LEU A 60 -5.73 18.73 17.97
CA LEU A 60 -5.86 19.72 16.90
C LEU A 60 -5.02 20.97 17.16
N SER A 61 -5.07 21.55 18.36
CA SER A 61 -4.31 22.78 18.65
C SER A 61 -2.80 22.54 18.55
N MET A 62 -2.31 21.41 19.08
CA MET A 62 -0.90 21.05 19.03
C MET A 62 -0.42 20.91 17.58
N HIS A 63 -1.18 20.19 16.75
CA HIS A 63 -0.83 20.01 15.35
C HIS A 63 -0.94 21.30 14.52
N ALA A 64 -2.01 22.09 14.73
CA ALA A 64 -2.28 23.32 13.99
C ALA A 64 -1.20 24.38 14.25
N ASP A 65 -0.82 24.56 15.51
CA ASP A 65 0.21 25.52 15.92
C ASP A 65 1.58 25.14 15.34
N ALA A 66 1.94 23.86 15.40
CA ALA A 66 3.20 23.35 14.87
C ALA A 66 3.37 23.59 13.36
N LEU A 67 2.28 23.62 12.59
CA LEU A 67 2.30 23.88 11.14
C LEU A 67 1.89 25.32 10.76
N ALA A 68 1.56 26.15 11.75
CA ALA A 68 0.99 27.48 11.59
C ALA A 68 -0.16 27.49 10.56
N THR A 69 -1.12 26.56 10.74
CA THR A 69 -2.30 26.52 9.87
C THR A 69 -3.12 27.79 10.05
N THR A 70 -3.74 28.24 8.96
CA THR A 70 -4.60 29.45 8.98
C THR A 70 -6.09 29.12 8.99
N ARG A 71 -6.41 27.82 8.87
CA ARG A 71 -7.74 27.27 8.83
C ARG A 71 -7.64 25.79 9.16
N ASN A 72 -8.59 25.29 9.95
CA ASN A 72 -8.76 23.87 10.22
C ASN A 72 -10.10 23.46 9.59
N HIS A 73 -10.06 22.65 8.54
CA HIS A 73 -11.28 22.16 7.89
C HIS A 73 -11.89 21.03 8.70
N ARG A 74 -13.20 20.85 8.52
CA ARG A 74 -13.90 19.72 9.14
C ARG A 74 -13.60 18.43 8.37
N TYR A 75 -13.20 17.37 9.07
CA TYR A 75 -12.94 16.04 8.48
C TYR A 75 -13.93 15.00 8.99
N SER A 76 -14.35 14.08 8.12
CA SER A 76 -15.05 12.86 8.56
C SER A 76 -14.04 11.75 8.87
N VAL A 77 -14.11 11.14 10.05
CA VAL A 77 -13.24 10.04 10.47
C VAL A 77 -14.07 8.78 10.61
N VAL A 78 -13.80 7.76 9.80
CA VAL A 78 -14.55 6.50 9.79
C VAL A 78 -13.79 5.43 10.58
N LEU A 79 -14.35 4.96 11.68
CA LEU A 79 -13.85 3.77 12.38
C LEU A 79 -14.36 2.53 11.66
N TYR A 80 -13.46 1.85 10.93
CA TYR A 80 -13.82 0.83 9.97
C TYR A 80 -13.47 -0.59 10.46
N PRO A 81 -14.48 -1.46 10.69
CA PRO A 81 -14.27 -2.76 11.34
C PRO A 81 -14.13 -3.98 10.42
N ASN A 82 -14.31 -3.80 9.11
CA ASN A 82 -14.44 -4.92 8.17
C ASN A 82 -13.13 -5.25 7.43
N THR A 83 -11.99 -5.17 8.12
CA THR A 83 -10.69 -5.51 7.54
C THR A 83 -9.76 -6.09 8.59
N MET A 84 -9.03 -7.13 8.23
CA MET A 84 -8.06 -7.84 9.06
C MET A 84 -6.60 -7.47 8.73
N THR A 85 -6.41 -6.47 7.86
CA THR A 85 -5.11 -5.82 7.64
C THR A 85 -5.02 -4.54 8.45
N VAL A 86 -3.82 -4.14 8.85
CA VAL A 86 -3.58 -2.93 9.63
C VAL A 86 -3.34 -1.75 8.69
N ASN A 87 -4.12 -0.66 8.85
CA ASN A 87 -3.90 0.59 8.12
C ASN A 87 -4.67 1.78 8.74
N GLY A 88 -4.24 2.98 8.37
CA GLY A 88 -4.96 4.24 8.48
C GLY A 88 -4.63 5.09 7.27
N TYR A 89 -5.52 5.99 6.86
CA TYR A 89 -5.20 6.95 5.81
C TYR A 89 -6.08 8.19 5.86
N VAL A 90 -5.61 9.29 5.26
CA VAL A 90 -6.38 10.52 5.01
C VAL A 90 -6.50 10.77 3.51
N ARG A 91 -7.66 11.26 3.07
CA ARG A 91 -7.90 11.72 1.70
C ARG A 91 -8.25 13.20 1.68
N ILE A 92 -7.87 13.87 0.60
CA ILE A 92 -8.14 15.28 0.36
C ILE A 92 -9.56 15.50 -0.18
N ALA A 93 -10.07 14.60 -1.03
CA ALA A 93 -11.28 14.83 -1.83
C ALA A 93 -12.16 13.55 -1.93
N PRO A 94 -13.32 13.45 -1.25
CA PRO A 94 -13.74 14.35 -0.17
C PRO A 94 -12.85 14.20 1.07
N ARG A 95 -12.69 15.27 1.87
CA ARG A 95 -11.99 15.25 3.17
C ARG A 95 -12.50 14.17 4.10
N MET A 96 -11.68 13.14 4.32
CA MET A 96 -11.97 12.08 5.26
C MET A 96 -10.71 11.36 5.71
N SER A 97 -10.79 10.68 6.85
CA SER A 97 -9.82 9.66 7.27
C SER A 97 -10.52 8.37 7.68
N ALA A 98 -9.88 7.23 7.43
CA ALA A 98 -10.42 5.92 7.80
C ALA A 98 -9.42 5.23 8.72
N TYR A 99 -9.89 4.81 9.89
CA TYR A 99 -9.11 4.10 10.90
C TYR A 99 -9.57 2.65 10.91
N TYR A 100 -8.70 1.73 10.48
CA TYR A 100 -9.02 0.32 10.59
C TYR A 100 -8.91 -0.11 12.04
N THR A 101 -9.94 -0.77 12.56
CA THR A 101 -9.99 -1.17 13.98
C THR A 101 -9.18 -2.44 14.29
N THR A 102 -8.36 -2.95 13.36
CA THR A 102 -7.50 -4.12 13.56
C THR A 102 -6.11 -3.65 14.02
N PRO A 103 -5.70 -3.93 15.27
CA PRO A 103 -4.41 -3.54 15.81
C PRO A 103 -3.24 -4.33 15.23
N THR A 104 -2.03 -3.88 15.55
CA THR A 104 -0.77 -4.55 15.21
C THR A 104 0.10 -4.73 16.44
N GLY A 105 0.78 -5.88 16.52
CA GLY A 105 1.78 -6.16 17.55
C GLY A 105 3.11 -5.44 17.35
N ASN A 106 3.34 -4.75 16.24
CA ASN A 106 4.61 -4.05 15.98
C ASN A 106 4.77 -2.75 16.79
N TRP A 107 3.66 -2.23 17.31
CA TRP A 107 3.61 -0.94 17.97
C TRP A 107 3.33 -1.06 19.46
N VAL A 108 3.81 -0.10 20.24
CA VAL A 108 3.55 0.02 21.67
C VAL A 108 2.39 0.98 21.86
N GLY A 109 1.39 0.59 22.67
CA GLY A 109 0.23 1.43 22.97
C GLY A 109 -1.07 0.91 22.34
N ASP A 110 -2.12 1.73 22.47
CA ASP A 110 -3.41 1.49 21.83
C ASP A 110 -3.41 1.97 20.37
N TRP A 111 -3.91 1.12 19.47
CA TRP A 111 -3.83 1.33 18.03
C TRP A 111 -4.61 2.57 17.54
N LEU A 112 -5.84 2.78 18.01
CA LEU A 112 -6.63 3.95 17.62
C LEU A 112 -6.02 5.26 18.15
N SER A 113 -5.35 5.22 19.30
CA SER A 113 -4.60 6.37 19.83
C SER A 113 -3.44 6.77 18.90
N ILE A 114 -2.70 5.79 18.37
CA ILE A 114 -1.61 6.04 17.42
C ILE A 114 -2.14 6.65 16.11
N LEU A 115 -3.23 6.08 15.57
CA LEU A 115 -3.88 6.62 14.37
C LEU A 115 -4.40 8.05 14.59
N ALA A 116 -4.97 8.33 15.76
CA ALA A 116 -5.44 9.67 16.11
C ALA A 116 -4.31 10.72 16.08
N VAL A 117 -3.06 10.34 16.39
CA VAL A 117 -1.91 11.24 16.28
C VAL A 117 -1.39 11.32 14.84
N HIS A 118 -1.13 10.18 14.21
CA HIS A 118 -0.50 10.15 12.88
C HIS A 118 -1.40 10.71 11.79
N GLU A 119 -2.63 10.22 11.71
CA GLU A 119 -3.55 10.60 10.63
C GLU A 119 -4.11 12.00 10.85
N ALA A 120 -4.34 12.43 12.10
CA ALA A 120 -4.72 13.82 12.35
C ALA A 120 -3.61 14.79 11.93
N ARG A 121 -2.33 14.41 12.06
CA ARG A 121 -1.24 15.21 11.53
C ARG A 121 -1.38 15.41 10.02
N HIS A 122 -1.69 14.37 9.24
CA HIS A 122 -1.93 14.51 7.80
C HIS A 122 -3.11 15.43 7.45
N MET A 123 -4.21 15.41 8.22
CA MET A 123 -5.34 16.33 8.02
C MET A 123 -4.88 17.79 8.13
N VAL A 124 -4.08 18.09 9.16
CA VAL A 124 -3.53 19.43 9.41
C VAL A 124 -2.47 19.80 8.38
N GLN A 125 -1.68 18.83 7.88
CA GLN A 125 -0.76 19.05 6.76
C GLN A 125 -1.50 19.49 5.49
N PHE A 126 -2.63 18.87 5.15
CA PHE A 126 -3.46 19.29 4.00
C PHE A 126 -4.02 20.70 4.19
N ASP A 127 -4.43 21.03 5.41
CA ASP A 127 -4.89 22.39 5.73
C ASP A 127 -3.75 23.42 5.68
N ALA A 128 -2.53 23.02 6.03
CA ALA A 128 -1.31 23.83 5.88
C ALA A 128 -0.97 24.12 4.40
N LEU A 129 -1.45 23.32 3.46
CA LEU A 129 -1.30 23.56 2.01
C LEU A 129 -2.36 24.52 1.46
N ASP A 130 -3.48 24.75 2.15
CA ASP A 130 -4.56 25.66 1.73
C ASP A 130 -4.25 27.15 2.02
N ARG A 131 -3.11 27.62 1.50
CA ARG A 131 -2.65 29.02 1.57
C ARG A 131 -1.96 29.45 0.28
N TYR A 132 -1.82 30.75 0.06
CA TYR A 132 -1.19 31.34 -1.13
C TYR A 132 -1.72 30.74 -2.45
N THR A 133 -0.85 30.15 -3.27
CA THR A 133 -1.20 29.50 -4.55
C THR A 133 -2.06 28.27 -4.32
N GLY A 134 -1.78 27.46 -3.28
CA GLY A 134 -2.63 26.33 -2.89
C GLY A 134 -4.08 26.75 -2.63
N ARG A 135 -4.29 27.90 -1.95
CA ARG A 135 -5.64 28.47 -1.74
C ARG A 135 -6.29 28.99 -3.02
N PHE A 136 -5.50 29.52 -3.94
CA PHE A 136 -6.01 29.91 -5.25
C PHE A 136 -6.51 28.68 -6.02
N LEU A 137 -5.72 27.60 -6.03
CA LEU A 137 -6.07 26.34 -6.68
C LEU A 137 -7.28 25.67 -6.01
N SER A 138 -7.36 25.66 -4.67
CA SER A 138 -8.50 25.08 -3.95
C SER A 138 -9.81 25.83 -4.19
N ARG A 139 -9.76 27.15 -4.41
CA ARG A 139 -10.95 27.93 -4.81
C ARG A 139 -11.40 27.64 -6.25
N LEU A 140 -10.44 27.41 -7.14
CA LEU A 140 -10.69 27.18 -8.56
C LEU A 140 -11.14 25.75 -8.85
N ALA A 141 -10.56 24.79 -8.15
CA ALA A 141 -10.73 23.35 -8.39
C ALA A 141 -11.50 22.63 -7.25
N GLY A 142 -11.85 23.31 -6.15
CA GLY A 142 -12.33 22.68 -4.93
C GLY A 142 -11.25 21.86 -4.23
N GLU A 143 -11.61 20.76 -3.57
CA GLU A 143 -10.66 19.96 -2.78
C GLU A 143 -9.53 19.35 -3.62
N ILE A 144 -9.80 18.89 -4.85
CA ILE A 144 -8.76 18.39 -5.77
C ILE A 144 -7.71 19.46 -6.15
N GLY A 145 -8.00 20.75 -5.95
CA GLY A 145 -7.03 21.83 -6.15
C GLY A 145 -5.81 21.73 -5.23
N LEU A 146 -5.96 21.08 -4.08
CA LEU A 146 -4.86 20.82 -3.14
C LEU A 146 -3.98 19.63 -3.55
N LEU A 147 -4.38 18.81 -4.54
CA LEU A 147 -3.54 17.73 -5.04
C LEU A 147 -2.24 18.26 -5.67
N ALA A 148 -2.26 19.45 -6.28
CA ALA A 148 -1.05 20.04 -6.86
C ALA A 148 0.02 20.40 -5.82
N PRO A 149 -0.27 21.22 -4.77
CA PRO A 149 0.71 21.45 -3.70
C PRO A 149 1.11 20.16 -2.98
N PHE A 150 0.18 19.22 -2.78
CA PHE A 150 0.49 17.93 -2.15
C PHE A 150 1.47 17.09 -2.97
N ALA A 151 1.15 16.85 -4.25
CA ALA A 151 1.97 16.07 -5.17
C ALA A 151 3.31 16.75 -5.51
N SER A 152 3.45 18.06 -5.23
CA SER A 152 4.72 18.75 -5.42
C SER A 152 5.76 18.41 -4.35
N GLY A 153 5.33 17.99 -3.16
CA GLY A 153 6.20 17.59 -2.05
C GLY A 153 6.60 16.11 -2.12
N PRO A 154 7.85 15.75 -1.81
CA PRO A 154 8.22 14.35 -1.66
C PRO A 154 7.48 13.71 -0.48
N LEU A 155 7.00 12.47 -0.64
CA LEU A 155 6.21 11.77 0.39
C LEU A 155 6.93 11.64 1.73
N TRP A 156 8.26 11.51 1.72
CA TRP A 156 9.04 11.43 2.95
C TRP A 156 8.87 12.66 3.85
N PHE A 157 8.58 13.86 3.31
CA PHE A 157 8.32 15.04 4.14
C PHE A 157 7.05 14.87 4.98
N TYR A 158 5.96 14.45 4.34
CA TYR A 158 4.66 14.29 5.00
C TYR A 158 4.75 13.22 6.07
N GLU A 159 5.35 12.09 5.73
CA GLU A 159 5.45 10.92 6.59
C GLU A 159 6.49 11.12 7.69
N GLY A 160 7.62 11.76 7.39
CA GLY A 160 8.64 12.11 8.37
C GLY A 160 8.14 13.10 9.43
N ASP A 161 7.40 14.13 9.02
CA ASP A 161 6.76 15.07 9.94
C ASP A 161 5.68 14.40 10.79
N ALA A 162 4.90 13.47 10.22
CA ALA A 162 3.89 12.72 10.97
C ALA A 162 4.52 11.75 11.98
N VAL A 163 5.59 11.04 11.61
CA VAL A 163 6.38 10.20 12.54
C VAL A 163 7.06 11.03 13.62
N MET A 164 7.55 12.22 13.29
CA MET A 164 8.09 13.15 14.28
C MET A 164 7.01 13.54 15.30
N ALA A 165 5.80 13.87 14.84
CA ALA A 165 4.69 14.21 15.72
C ALA A 165 4.27 13.04 16.63
N GLU A 166 4.16 11.81 16.11
CA GLU A 166 3.94 10.59 16.92
C GLU A 166 4.98 10.46 18.04
N THR A 167 6.24 10.65 17.66
CA THR A 167 7.38 10.44 18.54
C THR A 167 7.42 11.55 19.60
N VAL A 168 7.20 12.81 19.24
CA VAL A 168 7.29 13.90 20.21
C VAL A 168 6.07 13.97 21.14
N LEU A 169 4.86 13.72 20.64
CA LEU A 169 3.63 13.93 21.42
C LEU A 169 3.32 12.76 22.36
N THR A 170 3.83 11.56 22.09
CA THR A 170 3.54 10.36 22.88
C THR A 170 4.81 9.77 23.51
N GLU A 171 4.66 8.96 24.57
CA GLU A 171 5.77 8.20 25.16
C GLU A 171 6.22 7.02 24.27
N THR A 172 5.39 6.70 23.29
CA THR A 172 5.57 5.65 22.28
C THR A 172 5.86 6.28 20.91
N GLY A 173 6.12 5.51 19.86
CA GLY A 173 6.29 6.08 18.51
C GLY A 173 7.52 5.56 17.79
N ARG A 174 7.42 5.50 16.46
CA ARG A 174 8.40 4.84 15.59
C ARG A 174 9.80 5.41 15.68
N GLY A 175 9.95 6.70 15.95
CA GLY A 175 11.26 7.32 16.10
C GLY A 175 12.10 6.80 17.28
N ARG A 176 11.49 6.05 18.21
CA ARG A 176 12.17 5.38 19.34
C ARG A 176 12.53 3.92 19.08
N ASP A 177 12.08 3.37 17.95
CA ASP A 177 12.23 1.95 17.64
C ASP A 177 13.44 1.74 16.71
N PRO A 178 14.52 1.10 17.17
CA PRO A 178 15.70 0.87 16.33
C PRO A 178 15.41 -0.07 15.15
N SER A 179 14.36 -0.90 15.20
CA SER A 179 13.95 -1.68 14.01
C SER A 179 13.39 -0.82 12.89
N PHE A 180 12.88 0.37 13.22
CA PHE A 180 12.37 1.33 12.25
C PHE A 180 13.51 1.97 11.44
N SER A 181 14.63 2.30 12.07
CA SER A 181 15.82 2.89 11.44
C SER A 181 16.83 1.86 10.92
N ALA A 182 16.69 0.58 11.30
CA ALA A 182 17.63 -0.49 10.97
C ALA A 182 18.06 -0.55 9.48
N PRO A 183 17.16 -0.41 8.48
CA PRO A 183 17.59 -0.41 7.08
C PRO A 183 18.50 0.76 6.72
N LEU A 184 18.24 1.96 7.26
CA LEU A 184 19.11 3.12 7.01
C LEU A 184 20.42 2.98 7.79
N LYS A 185 20.36 2.51 9.05
CA LYS A 185 21.55 2.20 9.85
C LYS A 185 22.48 1.23 9.13
N ALA A 186 21.94 0.14 8.58
CA ALA A 186 22.70 -0.82 7.79
C ALA A 186 23.39 -0.17 6.59
N LEU A 187 22.65 0.65 5.83
CA LEU A 187 23.18 1.36 4.66
C LEU A 187 24.32 2.32 5.01
N LEU A 188 24.19 3.09 6.09
CA LEU A 188 25.19 4.09 6.46
C LEU A 188 26.46 3.46 7.05
N LEU A 189 26.33 2.33 7.74
CA LEU A 189 27.47 1.60 8.30
C LEU A 189 28.28 0.82 7.25
N ASP A 190 27.68 0.48 6.10
CA ASP A 190 28.36 -0.18 4.98
C ASP A 190 29.31 0.76 4.20
N GLY A 191 29.35 2.05 4.56
CA GLY A 191 30.34 3.01 4.09
C GLY A 191 30.12 3.59 2.68
N THR A 192 29.03 3.25 2.01
CA THR A 192 28.64 3.84 0.71
C THR A 192 27.17 4.24 0.67
N PRO A 193 26.79 5.41 1.25
CA PRO A 193 25.40 5.86 1.24
C PRO A 193 24.91 6.08 -0.20
N PHE A 194 23.65 5.73 -0.45
CA PHE A 194 23.01 6.01 -1.74
C PHE A 194 22.86 7.52 -1.97
N THR A 195 22.72 7.95 -3.22
CA THR A 195 22.44 9.36 -3.49
C THR A 195 21.00 9.73 -3.07
N TYR A 196 20.76 11.00 -2.72
CA TYR A 196 19.41 11.49 -2.40
C TYR A 196 18.39 11.16 -3.50
N ASN A 197 18.75 11.30 -4.78
CA ASN A 197 17.85 10.96 -5.88
C ASN A 197 17.48 9.48 -5.90
N LYS A 198 18.41 8.58 -5.59
CA LYS A 198 18.13 7.15 -5.47
C LYS A 198 17.24 6.84 -4.26
N MET A 199 17.49 7.49 -3.12
CA MET A 199 16.62 7.39 -1.93
C MET A 199 15.19 7.86 -2.23
N LEU A 200 15.05 8.93 -3.02
CA LEU A 200 13.76 9.51 -3.37
C LEU A 200 13.02 8.70 -4.45
N MET A 201 13.74 8.20 -5.45
CA MET A 201 13.15 7.58 -6.66
C MET A 201 13.05 6.06 -6.61
N GLY A 202 13.66 5.40 -5.63
CA GLY A 202 13.70 3.94 -5.58
C GLY A 202 14.85 3.35 -6.39
N SER A 203 15.10 2.06 -6.22
CA SER A 203 15.96 1.26 -7.10
C SER A 203 15.27 -0.07 -7.36
N GLU A 204 15.50 -0.67 -8.53
CA GLU A 204 15.02 -2.04 -8.81
C GLU A 204 16.02 -3.09 -8.32
N LYS A 205 17.28 -2.74 -8.04
CA LYS A 205 18.31 -3.69 -7.60
C LYS A 205 18.60 -3.63 -6.10
N ASP A 206 18.55 -2.44 -5.51
CA ASP A 206 18.90 -2.20 -4.12
C ASP A 206 17.63 -1.87 -3.33
N GLU A 207 17.51 -2.39 -2.11
CA GLU A 207 16.40 -2.01 -1.23
C GLU A 207 16.63 -0.59 -0.74
N ILE A 208 15.66 0.27 -0.98
CA ILE A 208 15.67 1.63 -0.44
C ILE A 208 14.99 1.58 0.93
N PRO A 209 15.65 2.10 1.98
CA PRO A 209 15.05 2.21 3.31
C PRO A 209 13.66 2.82 3.25
N ASN A 210 12.78 2.34 4.12
CA ASN A 210 11.40 2.79 4.22
C ASN A 210 11.32 4.33 4.27
N LEU A 211 10.47 4.91 3.40
CA LEU A 211 10.25 6.36 3.30
C LEU A 211 9.87 7.01 4.64
N TYR A 212 9.21 6.27 5.55
CA TYR A 212 8.85 6.78 6.88
C TYR A 212 10.10 7.01 7.73
N ALA A 213 11.02 6.03 7.76
CA ALA A 213 12.26 6.11 8.55
C ALA A 213 13.24 7.11 7.94
N PHE A 214 13.40 7.05 6.61
CA PHE A 214 14.18 8.03 5.87
C PHE A 214 13.64 9.45 6.09
N GLY A 215 12.32 9.62 6.01
CA GLY A 215 11.67 10.91 6.17
C GLY A 215 11.82 11.46 7.59
N TYR A 216 11.60 10.62 8.61
CA TYR A 216 11.77 10.98 10.01
C TYR A 216 13.19 11.48 10.29
N LEU A 217 14.21 10.74 9.86
CA LEU A 217 15.61 11.09 10.14
C LEU A 217 16.05 12.35 9.39
N MET A 218 15.66 12.51 8.11
CA MET A 218 15.89 13.76 7.40
C MET A 218 15.22 14.96 8.10
N PHE A 219 13.98 14.81 8.54
CA PHE A 219 13.23 15.88 9.16
C PHE A 219 13.74 16.21 10.56
N ALA A 220 14.08 15.19 11.35
CA ALA A 220 14.73 15.33 12.65
C ALA A 220 16.05 16.09 12.54
N TYR A 221 16.92 15.68 11.61
CA TYR A 221 18.20 16.34 11.37
C TYR A 221 18.03 17.82 10.98
N ILE A 222 17.09 18.14 10.09
CA ILE A 222 16.84 19.52 9.67
C ILE A 222 16.32 20.36 10.85
N ARG A 223 15.42 19.82 11.67
CA ARG A 223 14.87 20.53 12.84
C ARG A 223 15.91 20.76 13.93
N ASP A 224 16.76 19.77 14.17
CA ASP A 224 17.82 19.82 15.17
C ASP A 224 18.94 20.80 14.76
N VAL A 225 19.45 20.68 13.53
CA VAL A 225 20.68 21.37 13.12
C VAL A 225 20.44 22.74 12.49
N TYR A 226 19.28 22.96 11.86
CA TYR A 226 19.06 24.12 10.99
C TYR A 226 17.90 25.01 11.40
N ASP A 227 16.69 24.46 11.44
CA ASP A 227 15.46 25.23 11.61
C ASP A 227 14.43 24.41 12.38
N GLU A 228 14.26 24.73 13.67
CA GLU A 228 13.24 24.11 14.51
C GLU A 228 11.83 24.25 13.91
N SER A 229 11.59 25.32 13.13
CA SER A 229 10.34 25.62 12.42
C SER A 229 10.29 25.04 11.00
N ALA A 230 11.17 24.10 10.64
CA ALA A 230 11.28 23.54 9.30
C ALA A 230 9.95 23.02 8.73
N ALA A 231 9.09 22.46 9.59
CA ALA A 231 7.73 22.05 9.20
C ALA A 231 6.95 23.21 8.57
N GLN A 232 6.85 24.33 9.28
CA GLN A 232 6.16 25.53 8.79
C GLN A 232 6.80 26.06 7.51
N THR A 233 8.14 26.10 7.46
CA THR A 233 8.91 26.53 6.29
C THR A 233 8.57 25.67 5.06
N PHE A 234 8.49 24.35 5.22
CA PHE A 234 8.22 23.42 4.12
C PHE A 234 6.81 23.55 3.57
N PHE A 235 5.79 23.43 4.42
CA PHE A 235 4.40 23.54 3.97
C PHE A 235 4.09 24.93 3.39
N THR A 236 4.73 25.99 3.90
CA THR A 236 4.63 27.34 3.33
C THR A 236 5.18 27.39 1.91
N ALA A 237 6.36 26.81 1.68
CA ALA A 237 6.99 26.79 0.37
C ALA A 237 6.20 25.96 -0.64
N LEU A 238 5.70 24.78 -0.26
CA LEU A 238 4.88 23.92 -1.13
C LEU A 238 3.55 24.58 -1.49
N ALA A 239 2.90 25.27 -0.55
CA ALA A 239 1.69 26.03 -0.81
C ALA A 239 1.92 27.26 -1.72
N GLN A 240 3.09 27.89 -1.65
CA GLN A 240 3.46 29.02 -2.52
C GLN A 240 3.86 28.57 -3.93
N TYR A 241 4.64 27.49 -4.02
CA TYR A 241 5.23 26.99 -5.27
C TYR A 241 4.86 25.51 -5.47
N PRO A 242 3.60 25.21 -5.86
CA PRO A 242 3.09 23.85 -6.01
C PRO A 242 3.59 23.16 -7.29
N PHE A 243 4.91 23.16 -7.49
CA PHE A 243 5.59 22.57 -8.63
C PHE A 243 6.62 21.56 -8.13
N PRO A 244 6.56 20.29 -8.59
CA PRO A 244 7.58 19.29 -8.26
C PRO A 244 8.98 19.82 -8.57
N VAL A 245 9.98 19.35 -7.81
CA VAL A 245 11.37 19.86 -7.81
C VAL A 245 11.50 21.28 -7.25
N VAL A 246 10.77 22.25 -7.79
CA VAL A 246 10.95 23.68 -7.44
C VAL A 246 10.48 23.99 -6.03
N GLY A 247 9.25 23.60 -5.67
CA GLY A 247 8.69 23.80 -4.34
C GLY A 247 9.57 23.17 -3.25
N PRO A 248 9.89 21.86 -3.34
CA PRO A 248 10.79 21.19 -2.40
C PRO A 248 12.19 21.80 -2.34
N ALA A 249 12.79 22.19 -3.47
CA ALA A 249 14.11 22.82 -3.47
C ALA A 249 14.09 24.17 -2.76
N ILE A 250 13.04 24.98 -2.95
CA ILE A 250 12.86 26.24 -2.22
C ILE A 250 12.65 25.97 -0.73
N ALA A 251 11.84 24.97 -0.38
CA ALA A 251 11.57 24.57 0.99
C ALA A 251 12.86 24.25 1.76
N ILE A 252 13.66 23.31 1.23
CA ILE A 252 14.93 22.89 1.85
C ILE A 252 15.91 24.05 1.91
N ARG A 253 16.02 24.83 0.84
CA ARG A 253 16.98 25.95 0.80
C ARG A 253 16.59 27.09 1.73
N ARG A 254 15.29 27.31 2.00
CA ARG A 254 14.82 28.28 2.99
C ARG A 254 15.11 27.82 4.41
N ALA A 255 14.90 26.54 4.71
CA ALA A 255 15.15 25.99 6.04
C ALA A 255 16.66 25.87 6.35
N THR A 256 17.48 25.52 5.36
CA THR A 256 18.86 25.08 5.62
C THR A 256 19.95 25.88 4.90
N GLY A 257 19.59 26.69 3.89
CA GLY A 257 20.54 27.34 2.99
C GLY A 257 21.20 26.40 1.96
N LYS A 258 20.95 25.08 2.00
CA LYS A 258 21.62 24.05 1.19
C LYS A 258 20.64 23.34 0.24
N SER A 259 21.18 22.47 -0.62
CA SER A 259 20.40 21.58 -1.47
C SER A 259 19.99 20.28 -0.75
N ALA A 260 18.98 19.59 -1.27
CA ALA A 260 18.53 18.31 -0.71
C ALA A 260 19.63 17.24 -0.64
N GLY A 261 20.51 17.21 -1.66
CA GLY A 261 21.64 16.28 -1.70
C GLY A 261 22.69 16.58 -0.64
N GLU A 262 23.01 17.85 -0.41
CA GLU A 262 23.95 18.27 0.65
C GLU A 262 23.39 17.93 2.04
N ILE A 263 22.11 18.25 2.29
CA ILE A 263 21.47 17.94 3.58
C ILE A 263 21.39 16.44 3.83
N TYR A 264 21.09 15.66 2.80
CA TYR A 264 21.10 14.21 2.90
C TYR A 264 22.50 13.67 3.26
N SER A 265 23.55 14.15 2.59
CA SER A 265 24.92 13.70 2.89
C SER A 265 25.33 14.03 4.32
N GLU A 266 25.01 15.23 4.81
CA GLU A 266 25.34 15.61 6.18
C GLU A 266 24.52 14.85 7.22
N MET A 267 23.24 14.61 6.96
CA MET A 267 22.39 13.74 7.77
C MET A 267 22.99 12.33 7.87
N ALA A 268 23.44 11.79 6.72
CA ALA A 268 24.06 10.48 6.66
C ALA A 268 25.38 10.43 7.47
N GLU A 269 26.22 11.46 7.38
CA GLU A 269 27.42 11.57 8.20
C GLU A 269 27.09 11.68 9.70
N TYR A 270 26.08 12.49 10.06
CA TYR A 270 25.66 12.70 11.44
C TYR A 270 25.17 11.41 12.12
N TYR A 271 24.20 10.71 11.53
CA TYR A 271 23.70 9.47 12.11
C TYR A 271 24.65 8.29 11.93
N GLY A 272 25.42 8.26 10.82
CA GLY A 272 26.48 7.27 10.63
C GLY A 272 27.56 7.35 11.73
N ALA A 273 27.95 8.56 12.14
CA ALA A 273 28.87 8.78 13.25
C ALA A 273 28.27 8.31 14.59
N PHE A 274 27.00 8.64 14.86
CA PHE A 274 26.30 8.17 16.05
C PHE A 274 26.27 6.64 16.12
N TRP A 275 25.82 5.96 15.06
CA TRP A 275 25.74 4.50 15.04
C TRP A 275 27.12 3.83 15.11
N SER A 276 28.14 4.44 14.51
CA SER A 276 29.52 3.95 14.63
C SER A 276 30.07 4.06 16.06
N GLU A 277 29.66 5.09 16.81
CA GLU A 277 29.99 5.21 18.24
C GLU A 277 29.17 4.24 19.10
N GLN A 278 27.87 4.10 18.83
CA GLN A 278 27.00 3.13 19.48
C GLN A 278 27.60 1.72 19.39
N ILE A 279 28.03 1.29 18.19
CA ILE A 279 28.64 -0.02 17.97
C ILE A 279 29.99 -0.16 18.70
N ARG A 280 30.82 0.89 18.76
CA ARG A 280 32.12 0.84 19.47
C ARG A 280 31.96 0.79 20.98
N SER A 281 30.86 1.36 21.51
CA SER A 281 30.58 1.44 22.94
C SER A 281 29.82 0.22 23.48
N MET A 282 29.27 -0.63 22.62
CA MET A 282 28.51 -1.83 23.01
C MET A 282 29.32 -3.11 22.83
N THR A 283 28.98 -4.14 23.62
CA THR A 283 29.51 -5.49 23.44
C THR A 283 28.48 -6.35 22.71
N PHE A 284 28.93 -7.10 21.70
CA PHE A 284 28.07 -7.95 20.87
C PHE A 284 28.39 -9.43 21.06
N THR A 285 27.36 -10.25 20.93
CA THR A 285 27.48 -11.71 21.03
C THR A 285 28.23 -12.25 19.81
N GLU A 286 29.16 -13.19 20.04
CA GLU A 286 29.80 -13.94 18.97
C GLU A 286 28.79 -14.89 18.31
N THR A 287 28.80 -14.95 16.98
CA THR A 287 27.85 -15.73 16.19
C THR A 287 28.55 -16.51 15.10
N ARG A 288 27.94 -17.62 14.69
CA ARG A 288 28.26 -18.28 13.41
C ARG A 288 27.13 -18.06 12.42
N ARG A 289 27.46 -17.94 11.14
CA ARG A 289 26.46 -17.91 10.07
C ARG A 289 25.91 -19.32 9.87
N VAL A 290 24.59 -19.45 9.83
CA VAL A 290 23.91 -20.70 9.48
C VAL A 290 23.73 -20.76 7.97
N PHE A 291 23.12 -19.72 7.39
CA PHE A 291 23.07 -19.55 5.94
C PHE A 291 22.86 -18.08 5.55
N GLU A 292 23.24 -17.76 4.32
CA GLU A 292 23.07 -16.45 3.70
C GLU A 292 22.45 -16.59 2.31
N PRO A 293 21.74 -15.57 1.82
CA PRO A 293 21.20 -15.60 0.46
C PRO A 293 22.33 -15.63 -0.57
N ASP A 294 22.22 -16.48 -1.59
CA ASP A 294 23.10 -16.49 -2.79
C ASP A 294 22.80 -15.31 -3.76
N SER A 295 22.10 -14.28 -3.26
CA SER A 295 21.53 -13.22 -4.09
C SER A 295 22.45 -12.01 -4.16
N ARG A 296 22.64 -11.51 -5.39
CA ARG A 296 23.21 -10.16 -5.62
C ARG A 296 22.25 -9.03 -5.23
N PHE A 297 21.01 -9.36 -4.86
CA PHE A 297 19.95 -8.43 -4.50
C PHE A 297 19.59 -8.55 -3.03
N PHE A 298 18.94 -7.51 -2.51
CA PHE A 298 18.43 -7.50 -1.15
C PHE A 298 17.52 -8.70 -0.86
N THR A 299 17.73 -9.34 0.29
CA THR A 299 16.91 -10.45 0.79
C THR A 299 16.53 -10.21 2.24
N TRP A 300 15.24 -10.33 2.53
CA TRP A 300 14.67 -10.15 3.86
C TRP A 300 14.05 -11.44 4.38
N TYR A 301 14.40 -11.80 5.62
CA TYR A 301 13.78 -12.90 6.35
C TYR A 301 12.90 -12.31 7.46
N PRO A 302 11.56 -12.28 7.31
CA PRO A 302 10.69 -11.71 8.35
C PRO A 302 10.45 -12.65 9.54
N ARG A 303 10.52 -13.97 9.34
CA ARG A 303 10.17 -14.98 10.35
C ARG A 303 10.95 -16.28 10.14
N LEU A 304 11.31 -16.91 11.25
CA LEU A 304 12.03 -18.18 11.36
C LEU A 304 11.35 -19.05 12.42
N VAL A 305 11.25 -20.35 12.14
CA VAL A 305 10.91 -21.38 13.13
C VAL A 305 11.82 -22.60 12.97
N ALA A 306 11.97 -23.40 14.03
CA ALA A 306 12.71 -24.66 13.99
C ALA A 306 11.75 -25.84 14.10
N LEU A 307 12.11 -26.95 13.47
CA LEU A 307 11.48 -28.26 13.63
C LEU A 307 12.19 -29.06 14.73
N ASP A 308 11.58 -30.16 15.17
CA ASP A 308 12.09 -31.01 16.25
C ASP A 308 13.49 -31.62 15.96
N ASP A 309 13.81 -31.81 14.68
CA ASP A 309 15.11 -32.33 14.22
C ASP A 309 16.19 -31.23 14.04
N GLY A 310 15.85 -29.96 14.33
CA GLY A 310 16.72 -28.80 14.15
C GLY A 310 16.67 -28.17 12.76
N THR A 311 15.97 -28.76 11.80
CA THR A 311 15.70 -28.15 10.49
C THR A 311 15.00 -26.80 10.66
N LEU A 312 15.34 -25.82 9.83
CA LEU A 312 14.73 -24.50 9.88
C LEU A 312 13.63 -24.34 8.83
N VAL A 313 12.59 -23.59 9.17
CA VAL A 313 11.58 -23.11 8.21
C VAL A 313 11.57 -21.59 8.25
N VAL A 314 11.76 -20.98 7.10
CA VAL A 314 12.05 -19.55 6.95
C VAL A 314 11.09 -18.92 5.95
N ALA A 315 10.49 -17.81 6.34
CA ALA A 315 9.80 -16.94 5.40
C ALA A 315 10.84 -16.04 4.71
N VAL A 316 10.73 -15.88 3.39
CA VAL A 316 11.68 -15.15 2.56
C VAL A 316 10.94 -14.12 1.71
N ALA A 317 11.48 -12.92 1.63
CA ALA A 317 11.04 -11.86 0.73
C ALA A 317 12.25 -11.26 0.00
N ASP A 318 12.26 -11.40 -1.32
CA ASP A 318 13.31 -10.88 -2.20
C ASP A 318 12.75 -10.55 -3.59
N ALA A 319 13.64 -10.33 -4.55
CA ALA A 319 13.32 -10.07 -5.94
C ALA A 319 12.51 -11.19 -6.65
N ALA A 320 12.60 -12.44 -6.18
CA ALA A 320 11.85 -13.56 -6.72
C ALA A 320 10.42 -13.65 -6.14
N GLY A 321 10.12 -12.86 -5.11
CA GLY A 321 8.83 -12.77 -4.44
C GLY A 321 8.84 -13.40 -3.05
N ARG A 322 7.65 -13.51 -2.45
CA ARG A 322 7.48 -14.05 -1.09
C ARG A 322 7.27 -15.56 -1.11
N ARG A 323 7.99 -16.28 -0.24
CA ARG A 323 7.94 -17.74 -0.13
C ARG A 323 8.26 -18.20 1.29
N ILE A 324 7.89 -19.44 1.58
CA ILE A 324 8.31 -20.18 2.78
C ILE A 324 9.18 -21.34 2.30
N VAL A 325 10.38 -21.45 2.86
CA VAL A 325 11.37 -22.47 2.51
C VAL A 325 11.73 -23.29 3.75
N ARG A 326 12.04 -24.56 3.53
CA ARG A 326 12.78 -25.41 4.46
C ARG A 326 14.26 -25.19 4.19
N VAL A 327 15.06 -25.06 5.24
CA VAL A 327 16.52 -24.91 5.15
C VAL A 327 17.19 -25.99 5.99
N ASP A 328 18.05 -26.76 5.34
CA ASP A 328 18.89 -27.82 5.91
C ASP A 328 20.29 -27.77 5.30
N ASP A 329 21.12 -28.79 5.57
CA ASP A 329 22.51 -28.89 5.08
C ASP A 329 22.60 -29.00 3.54
N GLU A 330 21.51 -29.38 2.84
CA GLU A 330 21.46 -29.49 1.39
C GLU A 330 21.03 -28.18 0.70
N GLY A 331 20.48 -27.23 1.47
CA GLY A 331 20.13 -25.88 1.02
C GLY A 331 18.66 -25.52 1.23
N GLU A 332 18.14 -24.60 0.40
CA GLU A 332 16.74 -24.15 0.47
C GLU A 332 15.81 -25.04 -0.38
N THR A 333 14.77 -25.58 0.24
CA THR A 333 13.66 -26.27 -0.45
C THR A 333 12.36 -25.48 -0.32
N LEU A 334 11.72 -25.15 -1.44
CA LEU A 334 10.45 -24.42 -1.45
C LEU A 334 9.32 -25.27 -0.84
N LEU A 335 8.70 -24.80 0.26
CA LEU A 335 7.49 -25.39 0.81
C LEU A 335 6.24 -24.76 0.21
N SER A 336 6.20 -23.44 0.16
CA SER A 336 5.02 -22.71 -0.28
C SER A 336 5.36 -21.34 -0.87
N ARG A 337 4.73 -20.98 -1.99
CA ARG A 337 4.69 -19.59 -2.47
C ARG A 337 3.59 -18.89 -1.68
N SER A 338 3.87 -18.43 -0.48
CA SER A 338 2.94 -17.73 0.41
C SER A 338 3.74 -16.80 1.31
N ALA A 339 3.04 -15.88 1.97
CA ALA A 339 3.63 -14.96 2.92
C ALA A 339 2.84 -15.04 4.23
N PRO A 340 3.49 -15.28 5.38
CA PRO A 340 2.84 -15.07 6.66
C PRO A 340 2.46 -13.60 6.79
N LEU A 341 1.22 -13.31 7.20
CA LEU A 341 0.78 -11.94 7.47
C LEU A 341 1.44 -11.43 8.76
N ASN A 342 1.33 -12.21 9.85
CA ASN A 342 1.91 -11.86 11.13
C ASN A 342 2.81 -12.95 11.68
N ALA A 343 2.38 -14.22 11.71
CA ALA A 343 3.09 -15.28 12.43
C ALA A 343 3.47 -16.47 11.55
N LEU A 344 4.53 -17.16 11.96
CA LEU A 344 4.96 -18.45 11.47
C LEU A 344 5.25 -19.32 12.70
N SER A 345 4.73 -20.55 12.73
CA SER A 345 4.88 -21.49 13.83
C SER A 345 5.02 -22.91 13.28
N ALA A 346 5.74 -23.78 13.99
CA ALA A 346 5.90 -25.19 13.64
C ALA A 346 5.86 -26.08 14.88
N GLY A 347 5.40 -27.32 14.72
CA GLY A 347 5.25 -28.31 15.78
C GLY A 347 4.52 -29.56 15.29
N GLY A 348 4.92 -30.74 15.78
CA GLY A 348 4.29 -32.04 15.47
C GLY A 348 4.13 -32.33 13.98
N GLY A 349 5.12 -31.97 13.16
CA GLY A 349 5.10 -32.17 11.70
C GLY A 349 4.28 -31.14 10.91
N LEU A 350 3.75 -30.10 11.56
CA LEU A 350 3.00 -29.02 10.91
C LEU A 350 3.79 -27.72 10.87
N VAL A 351 3.55 -26.92 9.83
CA VAL A 351 3.93 -25.51 9.75
C VAL A 351 2.66 -24.69 9.53
N VAL A 352 2.42 -23.69 10.38
CA VAL A 352 1.21 -22.85 10.34
C VAL A 352 1.53 -21.37 10.24
N TRP A 353 0.71 -20.62 9.52
CA TRP A 353 0.78 -19.15 9.39
C TRP A 353 -0.59 -18.54 9.10
N ASP A 354 -0.74 -17.24 9.31
CA ASP A 354 -1.94 -16.50 8.94
C ASP A 354 -1.84 -15.88 7.53
N GLU A 355 -2.93 -15.91 6.78
CA GLU A 355 -3.05 -15.30 5.46
C GLU A 355 -4.21 -14.30 5.41
N ALA A 356 -3.94 -13.08 4.95
CA ALA A 356 -5.00 -12.12 4.59
C ALA A 356 -5.56 -12.42 3.20
N VAL A 357 -6.89 -12.43 3.10
CA VAL A 357 -7.67 -12.54 1.87
C VAL A 357 -8.50 -11.28 1.74
N ALA A 358 -8.06 -10.37 0.88
CA ALA A 358 -8.74 -9.12 0.59
C ALA A 358 -9.83 -9.31 -0.48
N ASP A 359 -10.90 -8.55 -0.31
CA ASP A 359 -11.98 -8.43 -1.27
C ASP A 359 -11.53 -7.59 -2.49
N VAL A 360 -11.98 -7.97 -3.68
CA VAL A 360 -11.57 -7.28 -4.92
C VAL A 360 -12.29 -5.96 -5.15
N LYS A 361 -13.48 -5.79 -4.55
CA LYS A 361 -14.33 -4.62 -4.71
C LYS A 361 -14.21 -3.73 -3.49
N PHE A 362 -14.56 -4.24 -2.32
CA PHE A 362 -14.58 -3.46 -1.10
C PHE A 362 -13.21 -3.45 -0.46
N GLU A 363 -12.90 -2.37 0.22
CA GLU A 363 -11.73 -2.22 1.07
C GLU A 363 -11.92 -3.06 2.34
N SER A 364 -12.06 -4.38 2.19
CA SER A 364 -12.35 -5.33 3.25
C SER A 364 -11.45 -6.55 3.12
N SER A 365 -11.17 -7.19 4.24
CA SER A 365 -10.36 -8.39 4.23
C SER A 365 -10.73 -9.31 5.39
N ARG A 366 -10.50 -10.60 5.18
CA ARG A 366 -10.60 -11.66 6.19
C ARG A 366 -9.26 -12.35 6.33
N THR A 367 -9.04 -13.07 7.42
CA THR A 367 -7.85 -13.90 7.62
C THR A 367 -8.20 -15.36 7.84
N ARG A 368 -7.26 -16.23 7.50
CA ARG A 368 -7.34 -17.68 7.69
C ARG A 368 -6.01 -18.23 8.15
N ILE A 369 -6.02 -19.38 8.80
CA ILE A 369 -4.80 -20.10 9.17
C ILE A 369 -4.48 -21.07 8.05
N ALA A 370 -3.33 -20.94 7.42
CA ALA A 370 -2.78 -21.94 6.54
C ALA A 370 -2.05 -23.01 7.36
N VAL A 371 -2.29 -24.28 7.03
CA VAL A 371 -1.65 -25.44 7.66
C VAL A 371 -0.92 -26.21 6.58
N PHE A 372 0.38 -26.38 6.72
CA PHE A 372 1.21 -27.19 5.83
C PHE A 372 1.69 -28.42 6.58
N ASP A 373 1.31 -29.58 6.08
CA ASP A 373 1.71 -30.88 6.61
C ASP A 373 3.02 -31.31 5.94
N LEU A 374 4.08 -31.46 6.73
CA LEU A 374 5.43 -31.74 6.24
C LEU A 374 5.59 -33.17 5.71
N GLU A 375 4.78 -34.12 6.18
CA GLU A 375 4.85 -35.52 5.75
C GLU A 375 4.23 -35.69 4.35
N SER A 376 3.03 -35.12 4.16
CA SER A 376 2.28 -35.22 2.90
C SER A 376 2.63 -34.14 1.89
N GLY A 377 3.28 -33.05 2.31
CA GLY A 377 3.57 -31.87 1.49
C GLY A 377 2.32 -31.09 1.08
N ARG A 378 1.20 -31.25 1.79
CA ARG A 378 -0.09 -30.66 1.44
C ARG A 378 -0.38 -29.43 2.30
N LYS A 379 -0.85 -28.38 1.63
CA LYS A 379 -1.40 -27.18 2.27
C LYS A 379 -2.93 -27.27 2.37
N SER A 380 -3.48 -27.00 3.55
CA SER A 380 -4.90 -26.78 3.82
C SER A 380 -5.11 -25.43 4.52
N THR A 381 -6.37 -25.05 4.77
CA THR A 381 -6.71 -23.81 5.49
C THR A 381 -7.81 -24.04 6.51
N ILE A 382 -7.71 -23.34 7.63
CA ILE A 382 -8.75 -23.18 8.65
C ILE A 382 -9.24 -21.74 8.55
N ASP A 383 -10.42 -21.55 7.96
CA ASP A 383 -10.96 -20.21 7.69
C ASP A 383 -11.76 -19.63 8.87
N GLY A 384 -12.47 -20.47 9.64
CA GLY A 384 -13.37 -20.03 10.72
C GLY A 384 -14.32 -18.91 10.29
N ASP A 385 -14.47 -17.90 11.14
CA ASP A 385 -15.22 -16.66 10.84
C ASP A 385 -14.39 -15.63 10.05
N GLY A 386 -13.18 -15.99 9.62
CA GLY A 386 -12.32 -15.11 8.82
C GLY A 386 -11.56 -14.07 9.65
N ARG A 387 -11.27 -14.35 10.93
CA ARG A 387 -10.73 -13.37 11.90
C ARG A 387 -9.54 -13.87 12.72
N TYR A 388 -8.96 -15.01 12.34
CA TYR A 388 -7.82 -15.59 13.05
C TYR A 388 -6.50 -14.91 12.67
N LEU A 389 -5.72 -14.54 13.68
CA LEU A 389 -4.41 -13.89 13.56
C LEU A 389 -3.39 -14.59 14.49
N TYR A 390 -2.11 -14.42 14.20
CA TYR A 390 -1.00 -14.90 15.03
C TYR A 390 -1.05 -16.40 15.42
N PRO A 391 -1.32 -17.35 14.50
CA PRO A 391 -1.42 -18.76 14.88
C PRO A 391 -0.11 -19.34 15.43
N ALA A 392 -0.22 -20.18 16.46
CA ALA A 392 0.87 -20.93 17.07
C ALA A 392 0.45 -22.39 17.30
N VAL A 393 1.12 -23.33 16.63
CA VAL A 393 0.84 -24.76 16.77
C VAL A 393 1.53 -25.31 18.02
N SER A 394 0.89 -26.24 18.73
CA SER A 394 1.47 -26.93 19.87
C SER A 394 2.61 -27.87 19.45
N PRO A 395 3.58 -28.17 20.34
CA PRO A 395 4.70 -29.06 20.04
C PRO A 395 4.27 -30.44 19.52
N ASP A 396 3.13 -30.96 19.98
CA ASP A 396 2.57 -32.25 19.53
C ASP A 396 1.78 -32.17 18.20
N GLY A 397 1.61 -30.98 17.62
CA GLY A 397 0.91 -30.77 16.35
C GLY A 397 -0.61 -30.90 16.44
N ARG A 398 -1.20 -31.04 17.64
CA ARG A 398 -2.63 -31.36 17.80
C ARG A 398 -3.50 -30.11 17.99
N ARG A 399 -2.94 -29.03 18.52
CA ARG A 399 -3.67 -27.80 18.85
C ARG A 399 -3.03 -26.59 18.19
N ILE A 400 -3.85 -25.59 17.86
CA ILE A 400 -3.40 -24.28 17.38
C ILE A 400 -4.00 -23.20 18.28
N ALA A 401 -3.15 -22.41 18.93
CA ALA A 401 -3.54 -21.17 19.58
C ALA A 401 -3.61 -20.05 18.53
N ALA A 402 -4.64 -19.23 18.54
CA ALA A 402 -4.74 -18.07 17.67
C ALA A 402 -5.54 -16.93 18.33
N LEU A 403 -5.31 -15.71 17.87
CA LEU A 403 -6.17 -14.57 18.20
C LEU A 403 -7.36 -14.55 17.25
N GLU A 404 -8.58 -14.57 17.77
CA GLU A 404 -9.79 -14.18 17.03
C GLU A 404 -10.10 -12.71 17.35
N TRP A 405 -9.86 -11.79 16.41
CA TRP A 405 -10.08 -10.35 16.62
C TRP A 405 -11.38 -9.86 16.00
N ASP A 406 -12.24 -9.23 16.80
CA ASP A 406 -13.47 -8.59 16.32
C ASP A 406 -13.37 -7.06 16.40
N GLY A 407 -12.98 -6.48 15.26
CA GLY A 407 -12.95 -5.03 15.06
C GLY A 407 -14.30 -4.32 15.23
N ARG A 408 -15.42 -5.05 15.21
CA ARG A 408 -16.76 -4.46 15.43
C ARG A 408 -17.00 -4.08 16.88
N VAL A 409 -16.30 -4.72 17.82
CA VAL A 409 -16.41 -4.46 19.27
C VAL A 409 -15.07 -4.08 19.90
N TYR A 410 -14.01 -3.98 19.08
CA TYR A 410 -12.65 -3.61 19.48
C TYR A 410 -12.10 -4.49 20.63
N THR A 411 -12.30 -5.80 20.51
CA THR A 411 -11.77 -6.79 21.44
C THR A 411 -11.56 -8.12 20.71
N GLY A 412 -10.97 -9.10 21.38
CA GLY A 412 -10.69 -10.42 20.81
C GLY A 412 -10.79 -11.55 21.81
N ARG A 413 -10.43 -12.73 21.35
CA ARG A 413 -10.38 -13.96 22.13
C ARG A 413 -9.12 -14.73 21.76
N LEU A 414 -8.48 -15.35 22.74
CA LEU A 414 -7.56 -16.46 22.49
C LEU A 414 -8.42 -17.70 22.22
N VAL A 415 -8.30 -18.28 21.04
CA VAL A 415 -8.95 -19.54 20.67
C VAL A 415 -7.93 -20.66 20.59
N ILE A 416 -8.30 -21.83 21.10
CA ILE A 416 -7.54 -23.07 20.93
C ILE A 416 -8.32 -23.94 19.96
N LEU A 417 -7.72 -24.24 18.82
CA LEU A 417 -8.31 -24.99 17.73
C LEU A 417 -7.71 -26.40 17.67
N ASP A 418 -8.50 -27.38 17.27
CA ASP A 418 -8.00 -28.67 16.81
C ASP A 418 -7.28 -28.47 15.47
N ALA A 419 -6.01 -28.88 15.38
CA ALA A 419 -5.16 -28.58 14.21
C ALA A 419 -5.62 -29.28 12.93
N GLN A 420 -6.33 -30.41 13.05
CA GLN A 420 -6.78 -31.21 11.91
C GLN A 420 -8.13 -30.74 11.37
N THR A 421 -9.06 -30.43 12.26
CA THR A 421 -10.46 -30.11 11.92
C THR A 421 -10.74 -28.61 11.92
N GLY A 422 -9.92 -27.81 12.60
CA GLY A 422 -10.16 -26.39 12.84
C GLY A 422 -11.28 -26.12 13.84
N ALA A 423 -11.79 -27.13 14.53
CA ALA A 423 -12.84 -26.97 15.53
C ALA A 423 -12.31 -26.23 16.77
N VAL A 424 -13.07 -25.27 17.29
CA VAL A 424 -12.74 -24.56 18.54
C VAL A 424 -12.89 -25.52 19.72
N ILE A 425 -11.78 -25.79 20.40
CA ILE A 425 -11.69 -26.60 21.63
C ILE A 425 -11.94 -25.73 22.86
N GLU A 426 -11.28 -24.57 22.90
CA GLU A 426 -11.35 -23.65 24.03
C GLU A 426 -11.30 -22.19 23.56
N THR A 427 -11.83 -21.30 24.40
CA THR A 427 -11.83 -19.85 24.18
C THR A 427 -11.63 -19.13 25.49
N VAL A 428 -10.72 -18.14 25.47
CA VAL A 428 -10.47 -17.21 26.58
C VAL A 428 -10.74 -15.79 26.09
N ALA A 429 -11.62 -15.07 26.79
CA ALA A 429 -11.93 -13.69 26.46
C ALA A 429 -10.76 -12.77 26.80
N ILE A 430 -10.42 -11.86 25.88
CA ILE A 430 -9.42 -10.83 26.11
C ILE A 430 -10.12 -9.61 26.74
N PRO A 431 -9.52 -8.97 27.77
CA PRO A 431 -10.06 -7.71 28.30
C PRO A 431 -10.24 -6.65 27.21
N ARG A 432 -11.33 -5.87 27.27
CA ARG A 432 -11.57 -4.78 26.30
C ARG A 432 -10.43 -3.76 26.37
N GLY A 433 -9.91 -3.37 25.20
CA GLY A 433 -8.76 -2.46 25.10
C GLY A 433 -7.39 -3.14 25.22
N GLU A 434 -7.34 -4.46 25.42
CA GLU A 434 -6.13 -5.26 25.28
C GLU A 434 -6.08 -5.98 23.93
N PHE A 435 -4.87 -6.13 23.41
CA PHE A 435 -4.57 -6.89 22.21
C PHE A 435 -3.47 -7.91 22.50
N TRP A 436 -3.77 -9.21 22.34
CA TRP A 436 -2.84 -10.31 22.62
C TRP A 436 -2.29 -10.90 21.31
N PHE A 437 -0.97 -11.04 21.20
CA PHE A 437 -0.30 -11.49 19.97
C PHE A 437 1.01 -12.24 20.25
N ASP A 438 1.65 -12.76 19.19
CA ASP A 438 2.89 -13.56 19.23
C ASP A 438 2.78 -14.74 20.23
N PHE A 439 1.81 -15.64 20.07
CA PHE A 439 1.66 -16.80 20.95
C PHE A 439 2.82 -17.81 20.80
N SER A 440 3.24 -18.42 21.91
CA SER A 440 4.20 -19.51 21.96
C SER A 440 3.81 -20.51 23.05
N TRP A 441 3.67 -21.78 22.68
CA TRP A 441 3.48 -22.88 23.63
C TRP A 441 4.78 -23.19 24.36
N ASN A 442 4.68 -23.60 25.62
CA ASN A 442 5.77 -24.28 26.30
C ASN A 442 5.96 -25.70 25.73
N PRO A 443 7.12 -26.34 25.94
CA PRO A 443 7.41 -27.67 25.39
C PRO A 443 6.40 -28.77 25.78
N ASP A 444 5.82 -28.69 26.98
CA ASP A 444 4.80 -29.65 27.45
C ASP A 444 3.36 -29.34 26.97
N ALA A 445 3.17 -28.25 26.22
CA ALA A 445 1.87 -27.78 25.73
C ALA A 445 0.81 -27.51 26.83
N THR A 446 1.24 -27.09 28.03
CA THR A 446 0.39 -26.78 29.20
C THR A 446 0.20 -25.28 29.45
N GLU A 447 1.08 -24.45 28.90
CA GLU A 447 1.07 -22.99 29.03
C GLU A 447 1.35 -22.33 27.68
N ILE A 448 0.70 -21.20 27.43
CA ILE A 448 0.93 -20.36 26.26
C ILE A 448 1.42 -19.00 26.77
N VAL A 449 2.58 -18.56 26.29
CA VAL A 449 3.07 -17.20 26.51
C VAL A 449 2.75 -16.33 25.30
N PHE A 450 2.44 -15.07 25.54
CA PHE A 450 2.09 -14.08 24.54
C PHE A 450 2.48 -12.68 25.00
N VAL A 451 2.44 -11.72 24.06
CA VAL A 451 2.56 -10.30 24.35
C VAL A 451 1.17 -9.68 24.41
N ALA A 452 0.89 -8.94 25.49
CA ALA A 452 -0.30 -8.12 25.61
C ALA A 452 0.05 -6.64 25.39
N SER A 453 -0.72 -5.92 24.59
CA SER A 453 -0.60 -4.47 24.40
C SER A 453 -1.88 -3.75 24.82
N ASN A 454 -1.74 -2.61 25.50
CA ASN A 454 -2.82 -1.67 25.80
C ASN A 454 -2.27 -0.23 25.91
N LYS A 455 -3.10 0.71 26.40
CA LYS A 455 -2.71 2.12 26.57
C LYS A 455 -1.49 2.36 27.47
N ASN A 456 -1.16 1.41 28.35
CA ASN A 456 -0.01 1.48 29.25
C ASN A 456 1.27 0.84 28.66
N GLY A 457 1.21 0.39 27.40
CA GLY A 457 2.32 -0.23 26.69
C GLY A 457 2.18 -1.75 26.58
N LYS A 458 3.29 -2.48 26.68
CA LYS A 458 3.35 -3.93 26.44
C LYS A 458 3.77 -4.72 27.68
N ALA A 459 3.22 -5.93 27.81
CA ALA A 459 3.52 -6.91 28.85
C ALA A 459 3.76 -8.30 28.24
N VAL A 460 4.46 -9.18 28.98
CA VAL A 460 4.60 -10.61 28.63
C VAL A 460 3.87 -11.43 29.67
N ILE A 461 2.91 -12.24 29.22
CA ILE A 461 1.99 -12.99 30.07
C ILE A 461 1.95 -14.45 29.62
N GLY A 462 1.96 -15.38 30.58
CA GLY A 462 1.65 -16.79 30.40
C GLY A 462 0.22 -17.09 30.83
N ILE A 463 -0.44 -17.99 30.12
CA ILE A 463 -1.76 -18.53 30.48
C ILE A 463 -1.79 -20.04 30.30
N SER A 464 -2.33 -20.74 31.30
CA SER A 464 -2.74 -22.14 31.15
C SER A 464 -4.13 -22.16 30.49
N PRO A 465 -4.31 -22.69 29.28
CA PRO A 465 -5.63 -22.77 28.66
C PRO A 465 -6.62 -23.53 29.56
N GLU A 466 -6.19 -24.68 30.10
CA GLU A 466 -7.03 -25.57 30.91
C GLU A 466 -7.54 -24.96 32.22
N THR A 467 -6.68 -24.25 32.95
CA THR A 467 -7.02 -23.69 34.27
C THR A 467 -7.36 -22.20 34.24
N ARG A 468 -7.01 -21.52 33.15
CA ARG A 468 -7.05 -20.06 32.97
C ARG A 468 -6.21 -19.28 33.98
N ALA A 469 -5.31 -19.96 34.69
CA ALA A 469 -4.34 -19.30 35.54
C ALA A 469 -3.38 -18.48 34.67
N THR A 470 -3.17 -17.21 35.04
CA THR A 470 -2.24 -16.30 34.36
C THR A 470 -1.03 -16.01 35.22
N ARG A 471 0.10 -15.74 34.56
CA ARG A 471 1.34 -15.30 35.17
C ARG A 471 1.93 -14.16 34.35
N THR A 472 2.25 -13.04 34.99
CA THR A 472 2.95 -11.94 34.33
C THR A 472 4.45 -12.10 34.48
N PHE A 473 5.18 -12.21 33.37
CA PHE A 473 6.64 -12.25 33.33
C PHE A 473 7.24 -10.84 33.24
N ILE A 474 6.63 -9.97 32.43
CA ILE A 474 7.02 -8.55 32.27
C ILE A 474 5.76 -7.70 32.38
N GLN A 475 5.82 -6.66 33.23
CA GLN A 475 4.71 -5.72 33.45
C GLN A 475 4.52 -4.78 32.26
N PHE A 476 3.33 -4.18 32.15
CA PHE A 476 3.05 -3.17 31.13
C PHE A 476 4.03 -2.00 31.21
N GLY A 477 4.65 -1.67 30.08
CA GLY A 477 5.54 -0.51 29.95
C GLY A 477 5.85 -0.14 28.50
N PRO A 478 6.62 0.95 28.28
CA PRO A 478 6.88 1.51 26.95
C PRO A 478 7.87 0.71 26.11
N GLU A 479 8.41 -0.38 26.65
CA GLU A 479 9.36 -1.26 25.98
C GLU A 479 8.70 -1.98 24.79
N ASN A 480 9.34 -1.95 23.61
CA ASN A 480 8.77 -2.59 22.42
C ASN A 480 9.13 -4.08 22.36
N ILE A 481 8.32 -4.90 23.05
CA ILE A 481 8.50 -6.36 23.14
C ILE A 481 7.78 -7.07 21.98
N ARG A 482 8.45 -8.06 21.38
CA ARG A 482 7.95 -8.89 20.27
C ARG A 482 8.66 -10.26 20.19
N HIS A 483 8.18 -11.15 19.33
CA HIS A 483 8.80 -12.45 19.03
C HIS A 483 9.07 -13.33 20.26
N VAL A 484 8.08 -13.49 21.14
CA VAL A 484 8.25 -14.32 22.34
C VAL A 484 8.38 -15.82 21.99
N ARG A 485 9.19 -16.52 22.77
CA ARG A 485 9.38 -17.97 22.73
C ARG A 485 9.43 -18.52 24.14
N HIS A 486 8.55 -19.47 24.40
CA HIS A 486 8.54 -20.21 25.66
C HIS A 486 9.55 -21.36 25.56
N THR A 487 10.48 -21.40 26.51
CA THR A 487 11.52 -22.45 26.63
C THR A 487 11.33 -23.19 27.95
N ASP A 488 12.06 -24.29 28.18
CA ASP A 488 11.90 -25.11 29.40
C ASP A 488 11.99 -24.26 30.70
N ASP A 489 12.95 -23.33 30.76
CA ASP A 489 13.31 -22.62 32.00
C ASP A 489 13.07 -21.11 31.95
N SER A 490 12.68 -20.54 30.81
CA SER A 490 12.56 -19.09 30.62
C SER A 490 11.65 -18.70 29.45
N VAL A 491 11.32 -17.41 29.34
CA VAL A 491 10.71 -16.83 28.14
C VAL A 491 11.75 -15.98 27.43
N MET A 492 12.09 -16.31 26.19
CA MET A 492 12.89 -15.46 25.32
C MET A 492 11.99 -14.47 24.57
N TYR A 493 12.51 -13.28 24.29
CA TYR A 493 11.79 -12.23 23.56
C TYR A 493 12.76 -11.26 22.91
N VAL A 494 12.28 -10.51 21.92
CA VAL A 494 13.02 -9.41 21.30
C VAL A 494 12.54 -8.09 21.88
N SER A 495 13.47 -7.20 22.18
CA SER A 495 13.19 -5.88 22.74
C SER A 495 14.18 -4.83 22.27
N ASN A 496 13.74 -3.57 22.23
CA ASN A 496 14.57 -2.40 21.95
C ASN A 496 15.27 -1.81 23.20
N TYR A 497 15.28 -2.52 24.34
CA TYR A 497 15.71 -1.99 25.64
C TYR A 497 17.08 -1.26 25.59
N SER A 498 18.09 -1.86 24.95
CA SER A 498 19.45 -1.31 24.84
C SER A 498 19.63 -0.23 23.77
N GLY A 499 18.59 0.06 22.98
CA GLY A 499 18.65 0.95 21.81
C GLY A 499 19.02 0.27 20.49
N ILE A 500 18.99 -1.06 20.49
CA ILE A 500 18.99 -1.95 19.33
C ILE A 500 18.04 -3.10 19.63
N ASP A 501 17.43 -3.70 18.62
CA ASP A 501 16.64 -4.91 18.82
C ASP A 501 17.57 -6.08 19.14
N ALA A 502 17.46 -6.59 20.37
CA ALA A 502 18.26 -7.69 20.91
C ALA A 502 17.35 -8.80 21.48
N VAL A 503 17.86 -10.03 21.57
CA VAL A 503 17.19 -11.14 22.25
C VAL A 503 17.50 -11.06 23.74
N TYR A 504 16.45 -11.10 24.54
CA TYR A 504 16.49 -11.17 25.99
C TYR A 504 15.77 -12.43 26.47
N ALA A 505 16.03 -12.80 27.72
CA ALA A 505 15.30 -13.85 28.43
C ALA A 505 14.78 -13.30 29.76
N VAL A 506 13.60 -13.77 30.18
CA VAL A 506 13.05 -13.54 31.52
C VAL A 506 12.75 -14.88 32.19
N THR A 507 13.23 -15.04 33.41
CA THR A 507 13.01 -16.23 34.21
C THR A 507 11.61 -16.23 34.83
N PRO A 508 11.12 -17.38 35.30
CA PRO A 508 9.95 -17.46 36.16
C PRO A 508 9.98 -16.47 37.35
N SER A 509 11.14 -16.24 37.97
CA SER A 509 11.30 -15.28 39.08
C SER A 509 11.19 -13.81 38.67
N GLY A 510 11.20 -13.51 37.36
CA GLY A 510 11.17 -12.14 36.81
C GLY A 510 12.56 -11.54 36.59
N GLU A 511 13.63 -12.32 36.73
CA GLU A 511 15.00 -11.88 36.44
C GLU A 511 15.20 -11.83 34.93
N ARG A 512 15.82 -10.75 34.43
CA ARG A 512 15.96 -10.48 33.00
C ARG A 512 17.42 -10.47 32.58
N TYR A 513 17.69 -10.98 31.39
CA TYR A 513 19.04 -11.09 30.84
C TYR A 513 19.06 -10.71 29.36
N SER A 514 20.15 -10.09 28.92
CA SER A 514 20.51 -9.97 27.50
C SER A 514 21.20 -11.26 27.05
N VAL A 515 20.74 -11.82 25.94
CA VAL A 515 21.14 -13.15 25.46
C VAL A 515 21.90 -13.04 24.13
N VAL A 516 21.30 -12.37 23.14
CA VAL A 516 21.93 -12.13 21.84
C VAL A 516 21.79 -10.67 21.47
N SER A 517 22.92 -10.03 21.19
CA SER A 517 22.97 -8.65 20.68
C SER A 517 23.87 -8.57 19.46
N ARG A 518 23.44 -7.85 18.42
CA ARG A 518 24.18 -7.64 17.16
C ARG A 518 24.16 -6.16 16.74
N PRO A 519 25.14 -5.70 15.93
CA PRO A 519 25.33 -4.27 15.65
C PRO A 519 24.11 -3.51 15.12
N ILE A 520 23.29 -4.14 14.27
CA ILE A 520 22.10 -3.51 13.67
C ILE A 520 20.84 -3.93 14.43
N GLY A 521 20.57 -5.24 14.50
CA GLY A 521 19.45 -5.79 15.26
C GLY A 521 19.19 -7.26 14.91
N VAL A 522 18.42 -7.93 15.77
CA VAL A 522 18.02 -9.34 15.62
C VAL A 522 16.53 -9.53 15.81
N LEU A 523 15.98 -10.58 15.21
CA LEU A 523 14.56 -10.92 15.33
C LEU A 523 14.30 -12.43 15.24
N SER A 524 13.08 -12.82 15.64
CA SER A 524 12.54 -14.19 15.53
C SER A 524 13.49 -15.29 16.07
N PRO A 525 13.96 -15.22 17.33
CA PRO A 525 14.80 -16.27 17.90
C PRO A 525 14.06 -17.61 17.99
N VAL A 526 14.81 -18.70 17.93
CA VAL A 526 14.40 -20.07 18.25
C VAL A 526 15.55 -20.82 18.92
N VAL A 527 15.24 -21.76 19.79
CA VAL A 527 16.24 -22.61 20.46
C VAL A 527 16.32 -23.95 19.74
N THR A 528 17.51 -24.37 19.35
CA THR A 528 17.79 -25.66 18.70
C THR A 528 18.93 -26.36 19.43
N GLY A 529 18.60 -27.30 20.32
CA GLY A 529 19.59 -27.98 21.15
C GLY A 529 20.36 -26.98 22.04
N SER A 530 21.67 -26.86 21.82
CA SER A 530 22.53 -25.94 22.59
C SER A 530 22.76 -24.57 21.92
N GLU A 531 22.02 -24.25 20.87
CA GLU A 531 22.16 -23.00 20.12
C GLU A 531 20.84 -22.22 20.08
N ILE A 532 20.97 -20.89 19.98
CA ILE A 532 19.87 -19.98 19.66
C ILE A 532 20.09 -19.56 18.22
N VAL A 533 19.17 -19.93 17.34
CA VAL A 533 19.14 -19.50 15.94
C VAL A 533 18.20 -18.32 15.81
N PHE A 534 18.60 -17.31 15.06
CA PHE A 534 17.83 -16.08 14.91
C PHE A 534 18.12 -15.44 13.55
N ILE A 535 17.30 -14.46 13.20
CA ILE A 535 17.52 -13.62 12.03
C ILE A 535 18.33 -12.41 12.47
N GLU A 536 19.46 -12.16 11.80
CA GLU A 536 20.30 -10.98 11.97
C GLU A 536 20.09 -10.05 10.77
N TYR A 537 19.82 -8.77 11.01
CA TYR A 537 19.97 -7.75 9.98
C TYR A 537 21.46 -7.48 9.80
N ALA A 538 22.06 -7.99 8.73
CA ALA A 538 23.51 -8.09 8.61
C ALA A 538 24.15 -6.83 8.01
N ASP A 539 23.62 -6.38 6.87
CA ASP A 539 24.16 -5.26 6.09
C ASP A 539 23.11 -4.70 5.11
N ALA A 540 23.51 -3.81 4.20
CA ALA A 540 22.62 -3.20 3.22
C ALA A 540 21.96 -4.20 2.24
N ARG A 541 22.46 -5.44 2.15
CA ARG A 541 21.88 -6.54 1.35
C ARG A 541 20.82 -7.33 2.12
N GLY A 542 20.58 -7.00 3.40
CA GLY A 542 19.45 -7.47 4.18
C GLY A 542 19.86 -8.45 5.28
N SER A 543 19.06 -9.50 5.45
CA SER A 543 19.16 -10.39 6.59
C SER A 543 19.89 -11.69 6.29
N ILE A 544 20.50 -12.25 7.32
CA ILE A 544 21.05 -13.61 7.34
C ILE A 544 20.43 -14.40 8.49
N VAL A 545 20.63 -15.72 8.49
CA VAL A 545 20.33 -16.54 9.66
C VAL A 545 21.64 -16.88 10.37
N ALA A 546 21.68 -16.58 11.66
CA ALA A 546 22.84 -16.73 12.51
C ALA A 546 22.50 -17.57 13.75
N ALA A 547 23.52 -18.15 14.35
CA ALA A 547 23.40 -18.93 15.58
C ALA A 547 24.41 -18.45 16.63
N ALA A 548 23.98 -18.49 17.89
CA ALA A 548 24.79 -18.22 19.07
C ALA A 548 24.63 -19.33 20.12
N SER A 549 25.53 -19.40 21.09
CA SER A 549 25.41 -20.35 22.21
C SER A 549 24.14 -20.08 23.02
N ALA A 550 23.36 -21.13 23.33
CA ALA A 550 22.19 -21.03 24.21
C ALA A 550 22.54 -21.08 25.70
N ARG A 551 23.81 -21.26 26.06
CA ARG A 551 24.20 -21.51 27.45
C ARG A 551 24.02 -20.26 28.33
N PRO A 552 23.35 -20.37 29.51
CA PRO A 552 23.07 -19.22 30.38
C PRO A 552 24.30 -18.55 31.01
N ASP A 553 25.45 -19.22 31.08
CA ASP A 553 26.70 -18.64 31.61
C ASP A 553 27.24 -17.48 30.76
N ALA A 554 26.77 -17.36 29.51
CA ALA A 554 27.08 -16.25 28.62
C ALA A 554 26.06 -15.09 28.70
N TRP A 555 25.00 -15.22 29.48
CA TRP A 555 23.93 -14.20 29.55
C TRP A 555 24.32 -13.04 30.47
N VAL A 556 24.00 -11.82 30.05
CA VAL A 556 24.34 -10.59 30.81
C VAL A 556 23.10 -10.13 31.58
N PRO A 557 23.17 -9.95 32.92
CA PRO A 557 22.06 -9.37 33.69
C PRO A 557 21.60 -8.05 33.09
N ILE A 558 20.28 -7.79 33.06
CA ILE A 558 19.74 -6.60 32.38
C ILE A 558 20.29 -5.26 32.91
N ASP A 559 20.64 -5.21 34.20
CA ASP A 559 21.19 -4.02 34.86
C ASP A 559 22.62 -3.70 34.42
N ASP A 560 23.35 -4.69 33.88
CA ASP A 560 24.71 -4.55 33.36
C ASP A 560 24.74 -4.23 31.86
N VAL A 561 23.57 -4.19 31.20
CA VAL A 561 23.46 -3.91 29.76
C VAL A 561 23.73 -2.44 29.49
N THR A 562 24.67 -2.16 28.59
CA THR A 562 24.90 -0.80 28.07
C THR A 562 23.69 -0.33 27.25
N VAL A 563 23.10 0.80 27.63
CA VAL A 563 21.93 1.38 26.97
C VAL A 563 22.33 2.65 26.20
N ILE A 564 22.19 2.63 24.87
CA ILE A 564 22.45 3.78 24.00
C ILE A 564 21.31 3.84 22.98
N ARG A 565 20.35 4.75 23.17
CA ARG A 565 19.11 4.83 22.40
C ARG A 565 19.12 5.90 21.32
N GLU A 566 18.33 5.68 20.28
CA GLU A 566 18.10 6.64 19.18
C GLU A 566 17.13 7.73 19.62
N GLU A 567 17.62 8.69 20.40
CA GLU A 567 16.81 9.78 20.96
C GLU A 567 16.85 11.06 20.10
N PHE A 568 16.91 10.88 18.77
CA PHE A 568 17.08 11.97 17.79
C PHE A 568 15.95 13.01 17.78
N PHE A 569 14.80 12.69 18.39
CA PHE A 569 13.67 13.60 18.53
C PHE A 569 13.82 14.59 19.70
N LEU A 570 14.70 14.34 20.67
CA LEU A 570 14.77 15.14 21.90
C LEU A 570 14.98 16.64 21.66
N PRO A 571 15.87 17.07 20.73
CA PRO A 571 16.03 18.49 20.44
C PRO A 571 14.73 19.12 19.92
N ALA A 572 14.02 18.44 19.00
CA ALA A 572 12.75 18.91 18.47
C ALA A 572 11.63 18.91 19.53
N ALA A 573 11.65 17.96 20.48
CA ALA A 573 10.68 17.89 21.57
C ALA A 573 10.78 19.08 22.53
N ALA A 574 11.93 19.74 22.62
CA ALA A 574 12.14 20.84 23.56
C ALA A 574 11.28 22.09 23.25
N GLY A 575 10.95 22.33 21.98
CA GLY A 575 10.08 23.45 21.58
C GLY A 575 8.78 23.04 20.88
N GLU A 576 8.47 21.75 20.77
CA GLU A 576 7.15 21.30 20.31
C GLU A 576 6.08 21.50 21.40
N ILE A 577 5.02 22.21 21.07
CA ILE A 577 3.86 22.37 21.97
C ILE A 577 3.20 21.00 22.13
N GLY A 578 3.04 20.56 23.38
CA GLY A 578 2.39 19.28 23.65
C GLY A 578 3.32 18.08 23.72
N ALA A 579 4.65 18.26 23.70
CA ALA A 579 5.60 17.16 23.85
C ALA A 579 5.29 16.29 25.08
N GLY A 580 5.10 14.98 24.88
CA GLY A 580 4.69 14.01 25.90
C GLY A 580 3.34 14.29 26.57
N MET A 581 2.48 15.14 25.99
CA MET A 581 1.18 15.46 26.55
C MET A 581 0.08 14.49 26.13
N TYR A 582 0.26 13.72 25.05
CA TYR A 582 -0.72 12.72 24.63
C TYR A 582 -0.48 11.39 25.36
N VAL A 583 -1.01 11.35 26.58
CA VAL A 583 -1.16 10.14 27.41
C VAL A 583 -2.64 9.98 27.76
N ALA A 584 -3.09 8.73 27.91
CA ALA A 584 -4.52 8.39 28.00
C ALA A 584 -5.25 9.16 29.11
N GLU A 585 -4.59 9.45 30.23
CA GLU A 585 -5.14 10.13 31.40
C GLU A 585 -5.35 11.63 31.19
N LYS A 586 -4.68 12.24 30.19
CA LYS A 586 -4.79 13.67 29.88
C LYS A 586 -5.83 13.96 28.79
N VAL A 587 -6.27 12.95 28.05
CA VAL A 587 -7.31 13.12 27.02
C VAL A 587 -8.63 13.46 27.72
N PRO A 588 -9.32 14.56 27.35
CA PRO A 588 -10.61 14.90 27.91
C PRO A 588 -11.64 13.78 27.74
N THR A 589 -12.61 13.71 28.64
CA THR A 589 -13.74 12.77 28.57
C THR A 589 -15.05 13.52 28.39
N VAL A 590 -15.10 14.40 27.38
CA VAL A 590 -16.35 15.08 27.00
C VAL A 590 -17.25 14.04 26.32
N GLU A 591 -18.46 13.89 26.83
CA GLU A 591 -19.46 13.01 26.22
C GLU A 591 -20.17 13.79 25.09
N TYR A 592 -19.89 13.40 23.85
CA TYR A 592 -20.54 13.99 22.69
C TYR A 592 -21.85 13.25 22.36
N GLU A 593 -22.82 13.96 21.79
CA GLU A 593 -24.07 13.33 21.36
C GLU A 593 -23.84 12.36 20.20
N SER A 594 -24.43 11.17 20.32
CA SER A 594 -24.35 10.09 19.35
C SER A 594 -25.66 9.95 18.60
N ARG A 595 -25.63 10.09 17.26
CA ARG A 595 -26.83 10.05 16.41
C ARG A 595 -26.71 9.00 15.29
N PRO A 596 -27.82 8.40 14.82
CA PRO A 596 -27.79 7.50 13.66
C PRO A 596 -27.21 8.18 12.41
N TYR A 597 -26.44 7.43 11.63
CA TYR A 597 -25.77 7.91 10.42
C TYR A 597 -26.12 7.06 9.20
N SER A 598 -26.29 7.69 8.04
CA SER A 598 -26.55 6.99 6.78
C SER A 598 -25.64 7.52 5.68
N PHE A 599 -24.78 6.65 5.13
CA PHE A 599 -23.93 6.99 3.99
C PHE A 599 -24.72 7.39 2.74
N ALA A 600 -25.91 6.84 2.55
CA ALA A 600 -26.76 7.15 1.40
C ALA A 600 -27.38 8.56 1.48
N ARG A 601 -27.75 9.01 2.69
CA ARG A 601 -28.43 10.31 2.89
C ARG A 601 -27.47 11.44 3.25
N SER A 602 -26.51 11.16 4.13
CA SER A 602 -25.64 12.17 4.76
C SER A 602 -24.17 12.05 4.35
N GLY A 603 -23.81 11.00 3.61
CA GLY A 603 -22.42 10.75 3.22
C GLY A 603 -21.93 11.49 1.99
N ASN A 604 -22.83 11.96 1.11
CA ASN A 604 -22.48 12.62 -0.14
C ASN A 604 -22.02 14.07 0.12
N ARG A 605 -20.81 14.41 -0.35
CA ARG A 605 -20.19 15.73 -0.20
C ARG A 605 -19.87 16.29 -1.58
N LEU A 606 -20.38 17.48 -1.87
CA LEU A 606 -19.84 18.33 -2.93
C LEU A 606 -18.45 18.77 -2.49
N HIS A 607 -17.41 18.36 -3.23
CA HIS A 607 -16.03 18.64 -2.84
C HIS A 607 -15.24 19.35 -3.93
N SER A 608 -15.49 19.06 -5.20
CA SER A 608 -14.67 19.60 -6.29
C SER A 608 -15.47 20.14 -7.45
N TRP A 609 -14.91 21.12 -8.13
CA TRP A 609 -15.49 21.78 -9.29
C TRP A 609 -14.37 22.46 -10.07
N GLY A 610 -14.47 22.67 -11.37
CA GLY A 610 -13.44 23.40 -12.08
C GLY A 610 -13.60 23.39 -13.59
N VAL A 611 -12.58 23.86 -14.31
CA VAL A 611 -12.50 23.81 -15.77
C VAL A 611 -11.14 23.26 -16.18
N LEU A 612 -11.14 22.20 -17.00
CA LEU A 612 -9.92 21.53 -17.46
C LEU A 612 -9.96 21.26 -18.97
N PRO A 613 -8.82 21.30 -19.68
CA PRO A 613 -8.74 20.77 -21.03
C PRO A 613 -8.86 19.24 -20.99
N VAL A 614 -9.65 18.65 -21.90
CA VAL A 614 -9.85 17.19 -21.99
C VAL A 614 -9.04 16.59 -23.13
N GLU A 615 -9.09 17.23 -24.30
CA GLU A 615 -8.32 16.85 -25.48
C GLU A 615 -7.64 18.12 -26.03
N LEU A 616 -6.40 18.00 -26.49
CA LEU A 616 -5.62 19.13 -27.03
C LEU A 616 -5.38 19.04 -28.54
N ASP A 617 -5.41 17.84 -29.11
CA ASP A 617 -5.13 17.54 -30.52
C ASP A 617 -5.72 16.15 -30.86
N PRO A 618 -6.40 15.94 -32.01
CA PRO A 618 -6.72 16.88 -33.09
C PRO A 618 -7.87 17.84 -32.79
N ASN A 619 -8.69 17.56 -31.77
CA ASN A 619 -9.90 18.34 -31.49
C ASN A 619 -9.83 18.94 -30.07
N PRO A 620 -9.41 20.21 -29.92
CA PRO A 620 -9.28 20.79 -28.59
C PRO A 620 -10.64 20.91 -27.90
N THR A 621 -10.78 20.30 -26.72
CA THR A 621 -11.99 20.30 -25.89
C THR A 621 -11.68 20.81 -24.49
N ALA A 622 -12.60 21.59 -23.92
CA ALA A 622 -12.53 22.07 -22.54
C ALA A 622 -13.80 21.64 -21.78
N ARG A 623 -13.65 21.20 -20.54
CA ARG A 623 -14.77 20.71 -19.72
C ARG A 623 -14.81 21.41 -18.38
N ALA A 624 -15.94 22.03 -18.07
CA ALA A 624 -16.29 22.44 -16.72
C ALA A 624 -16.93 21.26 -15.99
N PHE A 625 -16.67 21.05 -14.70
CA PHE A 625 -17.21 19.91 -13.97
C PHE A 625 -17.53 20.25 -12.51
N VAL A 626 -18.33 19.38 -11.89
CA VAL A 626 -18.66 19.34 -10.47
C VAL A 626 -18.65 17.88 -10.01
N MET A 627 -18.04 17.61 -8.86
CA MET A 627 -17.91 16.28 -8.27
C MET A 627 -18.56 16.21 -6.88
N ILE A 628 -19.37 15.18 -6.68
CA ILE A 628 -20.08 14.89 -5.44
C ILE A 628 -19.88 13.42 -5.11
N ASP A 629 -19.20 13.13 -4.01
CA ASP A 629 -18.86 11.77 -3.63
C ASP A 629 -19.28 11.45 -2.20
N SER A 630 -19.66 10.21 -1.96
CA SER A 630 -19.80 9.68 -0.60
C SER A 630 -18.43 9.55 0.05
N ILE A 631 -18.31 9.92 1.33
CA ILE A 631 -17.06 9.72 2.10
C ILE A 631 -16.60 8.25 2.14
N ALA A 632 -17.50 7.28 1.94
CA ALA A 632 -17.16 5.85 1.85
C ALA A 632 -16.76 5.39 0.43
N GLY A 633 -16.76 6.28 -0.57
CA GLY A 633 -16.53 5.94 -1.98
C GLY A 633 -17.64 5.11 -2.62
N THR A 634 -18.78 4.92 -1.94
CA THR A 634 -19.86 4.04 -2.38
C THR A 634 -20.83 4.69 -3.37
N THR A 635 -20.84 6.02 -3.44
CA THR A 635 -21.58 6.79 -4.45
C THR A 635 -20.66 7.86 -4.99
N SER A 636 -20.63 8.02 -6.30
CA SER A 636 -19.88 9.09 -6.97
C SER A 636 -20.72 9.69 -8.07
N GLN A 637 -20.72 11.02 -8.13
CA GLN A 637 -21.51 11.79 -9.08
C GLN A 637 -20.66 12.88 -9.70
N GLU A 638 -20.79 13.00 -11.01
CA GLU A 638 -20.09 14.02 -11.77
C GLU A 638 -21.04 14.69 -12.75
N ILE A 639 -21.03 16.01 -12.76
CA ILE A 639 -21.79 16.83 -13.72
C ILE A 639 -20.75 17.59 -14.54
N GLY A 640 -20.80 17.47 -15.87
CA GLY A 640 -19.84 18.08 -16.78
C GLY A 640 -20.49 18.92 -17.88
N LEU A 641 -19.85 20.03 -18.25
CA LEU A 641 -20.17 20.84 -19.41
C LEU A 641 -18.94 20.91 -20.32
N THR A 642 -18.99 20.27 -21.48
CA THR A 642 -17.89 20.13 -22.42
C THR A 642 -18.09 21.03 -23.63
N TYR A 643 -17.06 21.77 -24.04
CA TYR A 643 -17.04 22.57 -25.26
C TYR A 643 -15.97 22.06 -26.21
N GLY A 644 -16.36 21.66 -27.42
CA GLY A 644 -15.47 21.22 -28.49
C GLY A 644 -15.21 22.33 -29.49
N SER A 645 -13.97 22.80 -29.56
CA SER A 645 -13.62 23.94 -30.44
C SER A 645 -13.67 23.59 -31.93
N ALA A 646 -13.24 22.38 -32.31
CA ALA A 646 -13.17 21.95 -33.71
C ALA A 646 -14.56 21.76 -34.35
N THR A 647 -15.50 21.21 -33.58
CA THR A 647 -16.89 20.94 -34.00
C THR A 647 -17.86 22.04 -33.59
N SER A 648 -17.39 23.06 -32.84
CA SER A 648 -18.23 24.06 -32.17
C SER A 648 -19.39 23.39 -31.41
N SER A 649 -19.08 22.30 -30.69
CA SER A 649 -20.08 21.51 -29.97
C SER A 649 -20.14 21.87 -28.49
N LEU A 650 -21.32 21.73 -27.89
CA LEU A 650 -21.54 21.90 -26.46
C LEU A 650 -22.20 20.63 -25.91
N GLY A 651 -21.57 19.98 -24.94
CA GLY A 651 -22.04 18.77 -24.28
C GLY A 651 -22.37 19.02 -22.82
N LEU A 652 -23.49 18.50 -22.32
CA LEU A 652 -23.80 18.36 -20.89
C LEU A 652 -23.80 16.88 -20.54
N ASP A 653 -23.01 16.48 -19.56
CA ASP A 653 -22.90 15.10 -19.10
C ASP A 653 -23.20 14.98 -17.60
N TYR A 654 -23.81 13.85 -17.22
CA TYR A 654 -24.01 13.45 -15.83
C TYR A 654 -23.65 11.98 -15.69
N THR A 655 -22.77 11.67 -14.73
CA THR A 655 -22.40 10.30 -14.40
C THR A 655 -22.68 10.03 -12.93
N LEU A 656 -23.31 8.89 -12.64
CA LEU A 656 -23.55 8.36 -11.30
C LEU A 656 -22.99 6.94 -11.23
N TYR A 657 -22.10 6.70 -10.28
CA TYR A 657 -21.69 5.36 -9.85
C TYR A 657 -22.26 5.08 -8.47
N HIS A 658 -22.89 3.92 -8.30
CA HIS A 658 -23.41 3.44 -7.03
C HIS A 658 -22.90 2.03 -6.77
N ARG A 659 -22.00 1.90 -5.79
CA ARG A 659 -21.19 0.71 -5.51
C ARG A 659 -21.43 0.15 -4.12
N VAL A 660 -22.59 0.46 -3.53
CA VAL A 660 -22.95 0.05 -2.18
C VAL A 660 -23.06 -1.49 -2.12
N PHE A 661 -23.85 -2.16 -2.96
CA PHE A 661 -23.98 -3.63 -3.00
C PHE A 661 -23.37 -4.21 -4.28
N ARG A 662 -23.25 -5.54 -4.41
CA ARG A 662 -22.96 -6.20 -5.71
C ARG A 662 -24.29 -6.52 -6.40
N PRO A 663 -24.51 -6.17 -7.68
CA PRO A 663 -23.61 -5.50 -8.64
C PRO A 663 -23.40 -4.00 -8.37
N ASP A 664 -22.30 -3.47 -8.89
CA ASP A 664 -22.13 -2.03 -9.11
C ASP A 664 -23.13 -1.54 -10.15
N PHE A 665 -23.76 -0.42 -9.87
CA PHE A 665 -24.66 0.26 -10.79
C PHE A 665 -24.01 1.53 -11.29
N TYR A 666 -24.12 1.80 -12.59
CA TYR A 666 -23.75 3.09 -13.15
C TYR A 666 -24.81 3.62 -14.10
N LEU A 667 -24.94 4.94 -14.10
CA LEU A 667 -25.79 5.70 -14.99
C LEU A 667 -24.95 6.80 -15.62
N ARG A 668 -25.05 6.96 -16.94
CA ARG A 668 -24.44 8.06 -17.68
C ARG A 668 -25.47 8.68 -18.60
N GLY A 669 -25.80 9.95 -18.38
CA GLY A 669 -26.59 10.77 -19.29
C GLY A 669 -25.69 11.78 -19.99
N GLU A 670 -25.91 12.00 -21.28
CA GLU A 670 -25.14 12.98 -22.04
C GLU A 670 -26.01 13.63 -23.12
N THR A 671 -25.90 14.94 -23.30
CA THR A 671 -26.57 15.69 -24.38
C THR A 671 -25.53 16.53 -25.10
N VAL A 672 -25.33 16.30 -26.40
CA VAL A 672 -24.35 17.01 -27.23
C VAL A 672 -25.06 17.79 -28.33
N PHE A 673 -24.83 19.10 -28.34
CA PHE A 673 -25.25 20.00 -29.39
C PHE A 673 -24.08 20.18 -30.36
N ASP A 674 -24.19 19.60 -31.57
CA ASP A 674 -23.18 19.66 -32.61
C ASP A 674 -23.49 20.73 -33.64
N GLY A 675 -22.46 21.48 -34.04
CA GLY A 675 -22.53 22.44 -35.14
C GLY A 675 -23.37 23.68 -34.80
N LEU A 676 -22.78 24.65 -34.09
CA LEU A 676 -23.30 26.03 -33.96
C LEU A 676 -23.35 26.81 -35.32
N GLY A 677 -23.32 26.12 -36.47
CA GLY A 677 -23.43 26.62 -37.85
C GLY A 677 -24.68 26.09 -38.60
N ASP A 678 -24.58 25.80 -39.91
CA ASP A 678 -25.73 25.71 -40.83
C ASP A 678 -26.72 24.54 -40.61
N THR A 679 -26.34 23.43 -39.95
CA THR A 679 -27.26 22.33 -39.59
C THR A 679 -27.02 21.83 -38.16
N PRO A 680 -27.52 22.56 -37.14
CA PRO A 680 -27.36 22.15 -35.76
C PRO A 680 -28.08 20.83 -35.50
N THR A 681 -27.42 19.91 -34.79
CA THR A 681 -28.07 18.69 -34.29
C THR A 681 -27.87 18.58 -32.79
N ASN A 682 -28.84 17.96 -32.12
CA ASN A 682 -28.77 17.65 -30.70
C ASN A 682 -28.86 16.14 -30.52
N THR A 683 -27.89 15.53 -29.86
CA THR A 683 -27.91 14.11 -29.51
C THR A 683 -28.05 13.97 -28.01
N ALA A 684 -29.14 13.37 -27.53
CA ALA A 684 -29.30 12.99 -26.14
C ALA A 684 -29.09 11.47 -25.99
N SER A 685 -28.35 11.05 -24.97
CA SER A 685 -28.06 9.65 -24.69
C SER A 685 -28.14 9.35 -23.20
N LEU A 686 -28.55 8.12 -22.89
CA LEU A 686 -28.61 7.57 -21.53
C LEU A 686 -28.10 6.13 -21.57
N THR A 687 -27.14 5.82 -20.71
CA THR A 687 -26.63 4.48 -20.49
C THR A 687 -26.89 4.06 -19.05
N LEU A 688 -27.44 2.88 -18.86
CA LEU A 688 -27.57 2.20 -17.58
C LEU A 688 -26.76 0.92 -17.63
N GLY A 689 -25.92 0.67 -16.63
CA GLY A 689 -25.11 -0.54 -16.60
C GLY A 689 -24.96 -1.13 -15.21
N LEU A 690 -24.67 -2.43 -15.22
CA LEU A 690 -24.39 -3.25 -14.07
C LEU A 690 -23.05 -3.94 -14.28
N GLU A 691 -22.21 -3.96 -13.24
CA GLU A 691 -20.95 -4.72 -13.21
C GLU A 691 -20.90 -5.56 -11.94
N TYR A 692 -20.51 -6.83 -12.04
CA TYR A 692 -20.51 -7.75 -10.90
C TYR A 692 -19.10 -8.24 -10.59
N PRO A 693 -18.26 -7.41 -9.94
CA PRO A 693 -16.89 -7.80 -9.61
C PRO A 693 -16.87 -8.87 -8.51
N ILE A 694 -16.32 -10.03 -8.87
CA ILE A 694 -16.08 -11.17 -7.97
C ILE A 694 -14.63 -11.63 -8.07
N GLY A 695 -14.05 -12.00 -6.95
CA GLY A 695 -12.63 -12.32 -6.90
C GLY A 695 -12.09 -12.40 -5.48
N ALA A 696 -10.80 -12.66 -5.38
CA ALA A 696 -10.07 -12.62 -4.12
C ALA A 696 -8.61 -12.25 -4.35
N ARG A 697 -8.01 -11.56 -3.37
CA ARG A 697 -6.57 -11.28 -3.32
C ARG A 697 -5.98 -11.86 -2.04
N VAL A 698 -5.22 -12.95 -2.17
CA VAL A 698 -4.43 -13.51 -1.07
C VAL A 698 -3.10 -12.78 -1.02
N PHE A 699 -2.80 -12.17 0.12
CA PHE A 699 -1.62 -11.34 0.32
C PHE A 699 -0.33 -12.02 -0.17
N GLY A 700 0.43 -11.29 -1.00
CA GLY A 700 1.76 -11.69 -1.46
C GLY A 700 1.81 -12.88 -2.44
N ASN A 701 0.67 -13.41 -2.89
CA ASN A 701 0.67 -14.70 -3.59
C ASN A 701 -0.25 -14.79 -4.83
N LEU A 702 -1.56 -14.63 -4.61
CA LEU A 702 -2.61 -14.98 -5.58
C LEU A 702 -3.63 -13.86 -5.67
N SER A 703 -3.95 -13.40 -6.88
CA SER A 703 -5.04 -12.47 -7.12
C SER A 703 -5.86 -12.95 -8.30
N TRP A 704 -7.17 -12.94 -8.19
CA TRP A 704 -8.04 -13.12 -9.34
C TRP A 704 -9.28 -12.25 -9.24
N LEU A 705 -9.76 -11.79 -10.39
CA LEU A 705 -10.94 -10.96 -10.56
C LEU A 705 -11.68 -11.47 -11.80
N LEU A 706 -13.00 -11.53 -11.71
CA LEU A 706 -13.91 -11.69 -12.81
C LEU A 706 -15.01 -10.63 -12.65
N ALA A 707 -15.24 -9.83 -13.67
CA ALA A 707 -16.23 -8.76 -13.68
C ALA A 707 -17.09 -8.88 -14.95
N PRO A 708 -18.14 -9.71 -14.94
CA PRO A 708 -19.19 -9.65 -15.93
C PRO A 708 -19.95 -8.32 -15.80
N SER A 709 -20.33 -7.76 -16.94
CA SER A 709 -21.09 -6.52 -17.01
C SER A 709 -22.18 -6.59 -18.08
N THR A 710 -23.23 -5.81 -17.87
CA THR A 710 -24.29 -5.61 -18.87
C THR A 710 -24.73 -4.16 -18.84
N SER A 711 -24.91 -3.56 -20.01
CA SER A 711 -25.42 -2.20 -20.11
C SER A 711 -26.40 -2.04 -21.26
N ILE A 712 -27.38 -1.16 -21.06
CA ILE A 712 -28.31 -0.71 -22.08
C ILE A 712 -28.09 0.79 -22.31
N GLY A 713 -27.82 1.15 -23.55
CA GLY A 713 -27.72 2.53 -24.02
C GLY A 713 -28.93 2.87 -24.88
N ALA A 714 -29.45 4.08 -24.74
CA ALA A 714 -30.42 4.67 -25.66
C ALA A 714 -29.92 6.05 -26.07
N ALA A 715 -29.97 6.36 -27.36
CA ALA A 715 -29.62 7.66 -27.91
C ALA A 715 -30.68 8.15 -28.89
N ALA A 716 -30.95 9.45 -28.89
CA ALA A 716 -31.85 10.11 -29.82
C ALA A 716 -31.17 11.34 -30.40
N ARG A 717 -31.17 11.47 -31.73
CA ARG A 717 -30.65 12.62 -32.46
C ARG A 717 -31.80 13.45 -33.00
N PHE A 718 -31.72 14.76 -32.80
CA PHE A 718 -32.71 15.75 -33.19
C PHE A 718 -32.08 16.81 -34.11
N ALA A 719 -32.87 17.36 -35.03
CA ALA A 719 -32.52 18.57 -35.76
C ALA A 719 -32.71 19.81 -34.88
N ALA A 720 -32.22 20.96 -35.36
CA ALA A 720 -32.32 22.24 -34.67
C ALA A 720 -33.76 22.67 -34.32
N ASP A 721 -34.75 22.27 -35.12
CA ASP A 721 -36.17 22.56 -34.92
C ASP A 721 -36.87 21.56 -33.96
N GLY A 722 -36.12 20.61 -33.40
CA GLY A 722 -36.62 19.56 -32.52
C GLY A 722 -37.14 18.32 -33.25
N THR A 723 -37.06 18.26 -34.58
CA THR A 723 -37.45 17.07 -35.35
C THR A 723 -36.55 15.88 -34.99
N LEU A 724 -37.14 14.75 -34.60
CA LEU A 724 -36.40 13.51 -34.35
C LEU A 724 -35.83 12.96 -35.66
N LEU A 725 -34.49 12.86 -35.74
CA LEU A 725 -33.76 12.36 -36.92
C LEU A 725 -33.47 10.87 -36.82
N ALA A 726 -33.06 10.39 -35.64
CA ALA A 726 -32.70 9.00 -35.43
C ALA A 726 -32.82 8.60 -33.95
N THR A 727 -33.11 7.32 -33.71
CA THR A 727 -33.01 6.69 -32.39
C THR A 727 -32.14 5.45 -32.48
N ASP A 728 -31.31 5.23 -31.48
CA ASP A 728 -30.45 4.06 -31.37
C ASP A 728 -30.62 3.47 -29.97
N VAL A 729 -30.69 2.14 -29.90
CA VAL A 729 -30.61 1.41 -28.65
C VAL A 729 -29.48 0.42 -28.82
N SER A 730 -28.56 0.37 -27.85
CA SER A 730 -27.49 -0.61 -27.80
C SER A 730 -27.58 -1.43 -26.54
N ILE A 731 -27.31 -2.73 -26.64
CA ILE A 731 -27.16 -3.62 -25.51
C ILE A 731 -25.74 -4.18 -25.59
N ARG A 732 -25.00 -4.02 -24.50
CA ARG A 732 -23.62 -4.50 -24.39
C ARG A 732 -23.49 -5.46 -23.22
N HIS A 733 -22.88 -6.60 -23.48
CA HIS A 733 -22.44 -7.57 -22.48
C HIS A 733 -20.92 -7.60 -22.46
N GLY A 734 -20.34 -7.52 -21.28
CA GLY A 734 -18.90 -7.56 -21.07
C GLY A 734 -18.52 -8.67 -20.10
N LEU A 735 -17.31 -9.17 -20.24
CA LEU A 735 -16.64 -9.99 -19.26
C LEU A 735 -15.18 -9.56 -19.23
N SER A 736 -14.70 -9.09 -18.10
CA SER A 736 -13.26 -8.91 -17.89
C SER A 736 -12.78 -9.81 -16.77
N GLY A 737 -11.54 -10.28 -16.87
CA GLY A 737 -10.95 -11.10 -15.83
C GLY A 737 -9.44 -10.96 -15.78
N SER A 738 -8.91 -11.08 -14.58
CA SER A 738 -7.48 -11.15 -14.33
C SER A 738 -7.18 -12.27 -13.34
N PHE A 739 -6.03 -12.91 -13.51
CA PHE A 739 -5.49 -13.90 -12.61
C PHE A 739 -3.99 -13.66 -12.52
N SER A 740 -3.43 -13.68 -11.33
CA SER A 740 -1.99 -13.69 -11.10
C SER A 740 -1.64 -14.58 -9.93
N HIS A 741 -0.56 -15.36 -10.08
CA HIS A 741 0.01 -16.20 -9.05
C HIS A 741 1.52 -16.15 -9.13
N GLY A 742 2.15 -15.50 -8.16
CA GLY A 742 3.57 -15.13 -8.23
C GLY A 742 3.88 -14.33 -9.51
N ARG A 743 4.81 -14.81 -10.32
CA ARG A 743 5.24 -14.18 -11.59
C ARG A 743 4.41 -14.61 -12.82
N TRP A 744 3.42 -15.47 -12.64
CA TRP A 744 2.48 -15.85 -13.71
C TRP A 744 1.24 -14.97 -13.65
N GLY A 745 0.71 -14.58 -14.80
CA GLY A 745 -0.56 -13.87 -14.86
C GLY A 745 -1.26 -13.97 -16.20
N VAL A 746 -2.57 -13.78 -16.19
CA VAL A 746 -3.43 -13.73 -17.36
C VAL A 746 -4.43 -12.60 -17.19
N ASN A 747 -4.60 -11.78 -18.22
CA ASN A 747 -5.68 -10.81 -18.32
C ASN A 747 -6.51 -11.14 -19.57
N ALA A 748 -7.83 -11.21 -19.43
CA ALA A 748 -8.74 -11.48 -20.52
C ALA A 748 -9.93 -10.54 -20.48
N ALA A 749 -10.46 -10.19 -21.65
CA ALA A 749 -11.72 -9.48 -21.77
C ALA A 749 -12.47 -9.93 -23.02
N ALA A 750 -13.79 -10.02 -22.91
CA ALA A 750 -14.71 -10.21 -24.01
C ALA A 750 -15.82 -9.17 -23.92
N ALA A 751 -16.29 -8.68 -25.06
CA ALA A 751 -17.42 -7.77 -25.14
C ALA A 751 -18.25 -8.11 -26.38
N TYR A 752 -19.57 -8.12 -26.19
CA TYR A 752 -20.53 -8.26 -27.27
C TYR A 752 -21.54 -7.10 -27.18
N GLU A 753 -21.65 -6.31 -28.24
CA GLU A 753 -22.58 -5.18 -28.32
C GLU A 753 -23.45 -5.32 -29.56
N TYR A 754 -24.76 -5.05 -29.46
CA TYR A 754 -25.66 -5.12 -30.61
C TYR A 754 -26.75 -4.05 -30.54
N ARG A 755 -27.29 -3.67 -31.70
CA ARG A 755 -28.35 -2.67 -31.84
C ARG A 755 -29.66 -3.31 -32.32
N PRO A 756 -30.57 -3.72 -31.41
CA PRO A 756 -31.73 -4.55 -31.75
C PRO A 756 -32.75 -3.91 -32.69
N PHE A 757 -32.74 -2.57 -32.82
CA PHE A 757 -33.73 -1.83 -33.61
C PHE A 757 -33.12 -1.07 -34.80
N ALA A 758 -31.82 -1.27 -35.08
CA ALA A 758 -31.20 -0.68 -36.25
C ALA A 758 -31.75 -1.32 -37.54
N PRO A 759 -31.97 -0.56 -38.64
CA PRO A 759 -32.48 -1.09 -39.91
C PRO A 759 -31.59 -2.21 -40.48
N ASP A 760 -30.27 -2.05 -40.31
CA ASP A 760 -29.26 -3.06 -40.57
C ASP A 760 -28.80 -3.61 -39.20
N TYR A 761 -29.03 -4.90 -38.95
CA TYR A 761 -28.52 -5.55 -37.76
C TYR A 761 -27.00 -5.34 -37.67
N SER A 762 -26.58 -4.61 -36.63
CA SER A 762 -25.19 -4.23 -36.40
C SER A 762 -24.78 -4.74 -35.02
N ASP A 763 -23.67 -5.48 -35.00
CA ASP A 763 -23.09 -6.06 -33.80
C ASP A 763 -21.57 -5.86 -33.75
N TYR A 764 -21.03 -5.93 -32.54
CA TYR A 764 -19.61 -5.91 -32.28
C TYR A 764 -19.29 -7.08 -31.34
N LEU A 765 -18.28 -7.87 -31.70
CA LEU A 765 -17.71 -8.91 -30.84
C LEU A 765 -16.21 -8.67 -30.74
N GLY A 766 -15.72 -8.39 -29.54
CA GLY A 766 -14.30 -8.27 -29.26
C GLY A 766 -13.86 -9.22 -28.16
N VAL A 767 -12.74 -9.90 -28.36
CA VAL A 767 -12.11 -10.80 -27.39
C VAL A 767 -10.62 -10.51 -27.35
N ARG A 768 -10.05 -10.41 -26.16
CA ARG A 768 -8.60 -10.29 -25.95
C ARG A 768 -8.17 -11.13 -24.76
N ALA A 769 -7.02 -11.78 -24.87
CA ALA A 769 -6.35 -12.44 -23.76
C ALA A 769 -4.85 -12.18 -23.84
N THR A 770 -4.20 -11.99 -22.70
CA THR A 770 -2.75 -11.80 -22.60
C THR A 770 -2.24 -12.48 -21.35
N GLY A 771 -1.31 -13.41 -21.54
CA GLY A 771 -0.59 -14.10 -20.48
C GLY A 771 0.83 -13.57 -20.33
N VAL A 772 1.32 -13.57 -19.10
CA VAL A 772 2.71 -13.32 -18.74
C VAL A 772 3.24 -14.51 -17.92
N SER A 773 4.47 -14.90 -18.20
CA SER A 773 5.19 -15.92 -17.44
C SER A 773 6.63 -15.47 -17.16
N PRO A 774 7.29 -16.06 -16.15
CA PRO A 774 8.75 -16.02 -16.07
C PRO A 774 9.38 -16.49 -17.38
N GLY A 775 10.53 -15.94 -17.73
CA GLY A 775 11.37 -16.45 -18.80
C GLY A 775 12.49 -17.35 -18.27
N LEU A 776 13.60 -17.37 -18.99
CA LEU A 776 14.77 -18.22 -18.74
C LEU A 776 15.83 -17.58 -17.84
N LEU A 777 15.82 -16.25 -17.73
CA LEU A 777 16.77 -15.45 -16.96
C LEU A 777 16.11 -14.87 -15.70
N GLU A 778 16.92 -14.37 -14.78
CA GLU A 778 16.39 -13.67 -13.62
C GLU A 778 15.68 -12.38 -14.06
N ARG A 779 14.48 -12.12 -13.51
CA ARG A 779 13.69 -10.89 -13.76
C ARG A 779 13.31 -10.61 -15.22
N ASP A 780 13.34 -11.60 -16.09
CA ASP A 780 12.79 -11.52 -17.44
C ASP A 780 11.29 -11.87 -17.48
N ALA A 781 10.66 -11.71 -18.65
CA ALA A 781 9.29 -12.14 -18.84
C ALA A 781 9.02 -12.56 -20.29
N PHE A 782 8.22 -13.61 -20.44
CA PHE A 782 7.55 -13.92 -21.69
C PHE A 782 6.11 -13.42 -21.63
N LEU A 783 5.66 -12.73 -22.66
CA LEU A 783 4.28 -12.31 -22.81
C LEU A 783 3.74 -12.82 -24.14
N ALA A 784 2.58 -13.45 -24.09
CA ALA A 784 1.83 -13.86 -25.27
C ALA A 784 0.40 -13.34 -25.18
N GLY A 785 -0.18 -12.97 -26.31
CA GLY A 785 -1.55 -12.52 -26.36
C GLY A 785 -2.23 -12.88 -27.66
N VAL A 786 -3.55 -12.98 -27.59
CA VAL A 786 -4.44 -13.18 -28.73
C VAL A 786 -5.58 -12.18 -28.62
N SER A 787 -6.05 -11.71 -29.76
CA SER A 787 -7.22 -10.85 -29.83
C SER A 787 -7.99 -11.08 -31.12
N TYR A 788 -9.29 -10.88 -31.05
CA TYR A 788 -10.22 -11.06 -32.14
C TYR A 788 -11.28 -9.98 -32.06
N ASP A 789 -11.56 -9.32 -33.18
CA ASP A 789 -12.65 -8.34 -33.31
C ASP A 789 -13.47 -8.63 -34.56
N ARG A 790 -14.79 -8.53 -34.44
CA ARG A 790 -15.75 -8.44 -35.54
C ARG A 790 -16.63 -7.23 -35.34
N VAL A 791 -16.70 -6.39 -36.36
CA VAL A 791 -17.37 -5.09 -36.40
C VAL A 791 -18.39 -5.11 -37.53
N GLY A 792 -19.67 -5.25 -37.18
CA GLY A 792 -20.80 -5.04 -38.08
C GLY A 792 -21.42 -3.66 -37.86
N GLY A 793 -21.26 -2.75 -38.81
CA GLY A 793 -21.85 -1.40 -38.75
C GLY A 793 -20.92 -0.31 -38.18
N PRO A 794 -21.44 0.73 -37.50
CA PRO A 794 -20.69 1.95 -37.15
C PRO A 794 -19.80 1.83 -35.91
N PHE A 795 -19.53 0.61 -35.42
CA PHE A 795 -18.60 0.43 -34.29
C PHE A 795 -17.16 0.66 -34.75
N SER A 796 -16.30 1.11 -33.83
CA SER A 796 -14.87 1.18 -34.08
C SER A 796 -14.20 -0.11 -33.62
N ALA A 797 -13.29 -0.66 -34.43
CA ALA A 797 -12.45 -1.77 -34.01
C ALA A 797 -11.60 -1.36 -32.80
N VAL A 798 -11.45 -2.28 -31.84
CA VAL A 798 -10.73 -2.08 -30.57
C VAL A 798 -9.42 -2.89 -30.54
N VAL A 799 -9.27 -3.88 -31.42
CA VAL A 799 -8.06 -4.68 -31.57
C VAL A 799 -6.92 -3.83 -32.12
N SER A 800 -5.81 -3.84 -31.38
CA SER A 800 -4.55 -3.28 -31.83
C SER A 800 -3.99 -4.13 -32.97
N GLY A 801 -3.84 -3.53 -34.15
CA GLY A 801 -3.13 -4.17 -35.26
C GLY A 801 -1.68 -4.52 -34.87
N PRO A 802 -1.04 -5.47 -35.60
CA PRO A 802 0.38 -5.78 -35.46
C PRO A 802 1.25 -4.51 -35.48
N ARG A 803 2.26 -4.46 -34.60
CA ARG A 803 3.10 -3.26 -34.43
C ARG A 803 3.73 -2.81 -35.74
N GLY A 804 3.78 -1.50 -35.93
CA GLY A 804 4.34 -0.85 -37.11
C GLY A 804 3.38 -0.75 -38.31
N TYR A 805 2.27 -1.48 -38.33
CA TYR A 805 1.21 -1.17 -39.29
C TYR A 805 0.38 0.02 -38.78
N GLY A 806 0.01 0.94 -39.69
CA GLY A 806 -0.96 2.00 -39.39
C GLY A 806 -2.37 1.42 -39.14
N PRO A 807 -3.39 2.27 -38.95
CA PRO A 807 -4.77 1.82 -38.82
C PRO A 807 -5.17 0.88 -39.96
N ILE A 808 -5.57 -0.34 -39.63
CA ILE A 808 -6.00 -1.36 -40.59
C ILE A 808 -7.51 -1.25 -40.72
N ASN A 809 -7.99 -0.92 -41.91
CA ASN A 809 -9.42 -0.85 -42.19
C ASN A 809 -9.97 -2.24 -42.47
N THR A 810 -10.52 -2.90 -41.46
CA THR A 810 -11.09 -4.25 -41.53
C THR A 810 -12.28 -4.35 -40.59
N THR A 811 -13.28 -5.13 -41.02
CA THR A 811 -14.48 -5.46 -40.24
C THR A 811 -14.32 -6.74 -39.43
N GLU A 812 -13.30 -7.55 -39.68
CA GLU A 812 -13.07 -8.80 -38.95
C GLU A 812 -11.57 -9.14 -38.91
N MET A 813 -11.00 -9.20 -37.71
CA MET A 813 -9.56 -9.38 -37.53
C MET A 813 -9.25 -10.33 -36.37
N ILE A 814 -8.28 -11.22 -36.59
CA ILE A 814 -7.61 -11.97 -35.53
C ILE A 814 -6.14 -11.53 -35.46
N SER A 815 -5.61 -11.38 -34.26
CA SER A 815 -4.23 -10.98 -34.01
C SER A 815 -3.62 -11.80 -32.88
N GLY A 816 -2.37 -12.20 -33.04
CA GLY A 816 -1.54 -12.87 -32.04
C GLY A 816 -0.25 -12.08 -31.84
N ARG A 817 0.24 -12.03 -30.61
CA ARG A 817 1.49 -11.38 -30.23
C ARG A 817 2.31 -12.27 -29.30
N ALA A 818 3.61 -12.27 -29.49
CA ALA A 818 4.57 -12.88 -28.58
C ALA A 818 5.74 -11.91 -28.37
N GLN A 819 6.20 -11.78 -27.13
CA GLN A 819 7.37 -10.98 -26.82
C GLN A 819 8.15 -11.58 -25.65
N TYR A 820 9.45 -11.34 -25.68
CA TYR A 820 10.38 -11.73 -24.63
C TYR A 820 11.17 -10.49 -24.20
N THR A 821 11.02 -10.11 -22.94
CA THR A 821 11.64 -8.91 -22.37
C THR A 821 12.73 -9.31 -21.39
N VAL A 822 13.93 -8.79 -21.59
CA VAL A 822 15.08 -8.99 -20.70
C VAL A 822 15.56 -7.65 -20.14
N PRO A 823 15.80 -7.54 -18.83
CA PRO A 823 16.47 -6.38 -18.28
C PRO A 823 17.93 -6.38 -18.76
N LEU A 824 18.40 -5.23 -19.28
CA LEU A 824 19.81 -5.03 -19.64
C LEU A 824 20.60 -4.45 -18.47
N GLY A 825 19.95 -3.68 -17.59
CA GLY A 825 20.58 -3.14 -16.40
C GLY A 825 19.69 -2.21 -15.59
N TYR A 826 20.13 -1.95 -14.36
CA TYR A 826 19.49 -1.07 -13.37
C TYR A 826 20.45 0.08 -13.02
N PRO A 827 20.52 1.10 -13.90
CA PRO A 827 21.60 2.06 -13.83
C PRO A 827 21.42 3.09 -12.71
N ASP A 828 20.20 3.29 -12.20
CA ASP A 828 19.87 4.26 -11.14
C ASP A 828 20.44 5.67 -11.42
N LEU A 829 20.35 6.10 -12.69
CA LEU A 829 21.01 7.32 -13.17
C LEU A 829 20.10 8.54 -13.04
N ALA A 830 20.52 9.49 -12.22
CA ALA A 830 19.86 10.79 -12.08
C ALA A 830 20.50 11.85 -12.98
N PHE A 831 19.72 12.45 -13.88
CA PHE A 831 20.09 13.66 -14.62
C PHE A 831 19.55 14.89 -13.89
N GLY A 832 20.18 15.19 -12.75
CA GLY A 832 19.68 16.18 -11.81
C GLY A 832 18.27 15.81 -11.31
N PRO A 833 17.39 16.79 -11.04
CA PRO A 833 16.04 16.52 -10.55
C PRO A 833 15.02 16.28 -11.67
N LEU A 834 15.41 16.32 -12.94
CA LEU A 834 14.47 16.30 -14.07
C LEU A 834 14.15 14.89 -14.56
N LEU A 835 15.09 13.96 -14.46
CA LEU A 835 14.98 12.63 -15.07
C LEU A 835 15.78 11.61 -14.25
N TYR A 836 15.14 10.52 -13.85
CA TYR A 836 15.77 9.40 -13.16
C TYR A 836 15.53 8.09 -13.92
N ILE A 837 16.57 7.44 -14.43
CA ILE A 837 16.47 6.17 -15.17
C ILE A 837 16.75 5.01 -14.22
N ASN A 838 15.73 4.22 -13.90
CA ASN A 838 15.82 3.06 -13.00
C ASN A 838 16.10 1.75 -13.74
N ARG A 839 15.61 1.59 -14.97
CA ARG A 839 15.79 0.35 -15.75
C ARG A 839 15.97 0.59 -17.23
N VAL A 840 16.87 -0.20 -17.83
CA VAL A 840 16.98 -0.36 -19.28
C VAL A 840 16.66 -1.81 -19.62
N SER A 841 15.82 -2.04 -20.62
CA SER A 841 15.39 -3.38 -21.04
C SER A 841 15.34 -3.51 -22.55
N ALA A 842 15.59 -4.72 -23.04
CA ALA A 842 15.40 -5.09 -24.43
C ALA A 842 14.18 -6.00 -24.55
N THR A 843 13.40 -5.82 -25.59
CA THR A 843 12.27 -6.71 -25.91
C THR A 843 12.38 -7.18 -27.35
N GLY A 844 12.41 -8.49 -27.55
CA GLY A 844 12.20 -9.10 -28.87
C GLY A 844 10.72 -9.42 -29.05
N PHE A 845 10.17 -9.21 -30.25
CA PHE A 845 8.75 -9.48 -30.49
C PHE A 845 8.41 -10.03 -31.87
N TYR A 846 7.27 -10.69 -31.94
CA TYR A 846 6.59 -11.13 -33.16
C TYR A 846 5.09 -10.89 -33.02
N ASP A 847 4.50 -10.22 -34.01
CA ASP A 847 3.05 -10.02 -34.14
C ASP A 847 2.55 -10.64 -35.45
N HIS A 848 1.35 -11.21 -35.39
CA HIS A 848 0.70 -11.87 -36.51
C HIS A 848 -0.78 -11.50 -36.51
N GLY A 849 -1.20 -10.71 -37.49
CA GLY A 849 -2.60 -10.33 -37.71
C GLY A 849 -3.12 -10.83 -39.05
N VAL A 850 -4.38 -11.21 -39.08
CA VAL A 850 -5.10 -11.57 -40.30
C VAL A 850 -6.41 -10.80 -40.32
N ALA A 851 -6.59 -9.95 -41.34
CA ALA A 851 -7.89 -9.37 -41.68
C ALA A 851 -8.67 -10.42 -42.47
N LEU A 852 -9.67 -11.03 -41.82
CA LEU A 852 -10.40 -12.18 -42.33
C LEU A 852 -11.31 -11.79 -43.51
N ASP A 853 -11.88 -10.59 -43.47
CA ASP A 853 -12.72 -10.03 -44.54
C ASP A 853 -11.92 -9.69 -45.81
N ALA A 854 -10.71 -9.17 -45.65
CA ALA A 854 -9.83 -8.80 -46.76
C ALA A 854 -8.91 -9.95 -47.22
N GLY A 855 -8.83 -11.05 -46.47
CA GLY A 855 -7.87 -12.13 -46.69
C GLY A 855 -6.41 -11.66 -46.60
N ALA A 856 -6.15 -10.57 -45.88
CA ALA A 856 -4.84 -9.92 -45.82
C ALA A 856 -4.09 -10.29 -44.54
N MET A 857 -2.79 -10.59 -44.67
CA MET A 857 -1.91 -10.87 -43.56
C MET A 857 -1.05 -9.64 -43.22
N TYR A 858 -0.85 -9.44 -41.92
CA TYR A 858 -0.03 -8.37 -41.35
C TYR A 858 0.89 -8.98 -40.29
N ARG A 859 2.17 -9.14 -40.61
CA ARG A 859 3.16 -9.73 -39.71
C ARG A 859 4.27 -8.74 -39.48
N SER A 860 4.69 -8.62 -38.23
CA SER A 860 5.85 -7.82 -37.86
C SER A 860 6.72 -8.57 -36.87
N LEU A 861 8.02 -8.38 -36.99
CA LEU A 861 8.99 -8.88 -36.03
C LEU A 861 10.00 -7.78 -35.76
N GLY A 862 10.51 -7.69 -34.54
CA GLY A 862 11.37 -6.58 -34.21
C GLY A 862 11.96 -6.65 -32.82
N ALA A 863 12.64 -5.56 -32.49
CA ALA A 863 13.23 -5.34 -31.19
C ALA A 863 12.93 -3.93 -30.70
N GLU A 864 12.83 -3.81 -29.38
CA GLU A 864 12.64 -2.55 -28.67
C GLU A 864 13.74 -2.39 -27.62
N LEU A 865 14.36 -1.21 -27.57
CA LEU A 865 15.17 -0.78 -26.44
C LEU A 865 14.35 0.21 -25.61
N ARG A 866 14.07 -0.13 -24.36
CA ARG A 866 13.19 0.63 -23.46
C ARG A 866 13.98 1.21 -22.30
N PHE A 867 13.75 2.49 -22.04
CA PHE A 867 14.23 3.24 -20.88
C PHE A 867 13.03 3.55 -19.99
N HIS A 868 13.04 2.94 -18.81
CA HIS A 868 12.07 3.20 -17.74
C HIS A 868 12.64 4.37 -16.93
N PHE A 869 11.84 5.42 -16.74
CA PHE A 869 12.29 6.62 -16.04
C PHE A 869 11.19 7.31 -15.25
N LYS A 870 11.61 8.10 -14.26
CA LYS A 870 10.77 8.95 -13.43
C LYS A 870 11.09 10.43 -13.71
N PRO A 871 10.15 11.24 -14.24
CA PRO A 871 10.39 12.65 -14.52
C PRO A 871 10.16 13.51 -13.27
N LEU A 872 10.87 14.64 -13.18
CA LEU A 872 10.61 15.71 -12.20
C LEU A 872 10.54 15.25 -10.74
N GLN A 873 11.28 14.19 -10.37
CA GLN A 873 11.22 13.56 -9.06
C GLN A 873 9.79 13.14 -8.63
N LEU A 874 8.91 12.87 -9.59
CA LEU A 874 7.61 12.29 -9.33
C LEU A 874 7.71 10.75 -9.34
N PRO A 875 7.00 10.05 -8.44
CA PRO A 875 6.95 8.59 -8.41
C PRO A 875 6.04 8.03 -9.53
N ALA A 876 6.20 8.53 -10.75
CA ALA A 876 5.48 8.09 -11.94
C ALA A 876 6.46 7.41 -12.90
N ASP A 877 6.34 6.10 -13.06
CA ASP A 877 7.13 5.34 -14.02
C ASP A 877 6.61 5.60 -15.44
N LEU A 878 7.45 6.23 -16.25
CA LEU A 878 7.21 6.48 -17.67
C LEU A 878 8.24 5.72 -18.51
N ASP A 879 7.83 5.36 -19.71
CA ASP A 879 8.68 4.68 -20.67
C ASP A 879 8.92 5.52 -21.91
N ILE A 880 10.18 5.54 -22.34
CA ILE A 880 10.57 5.87 -23.72
C ILE A 880 11.22 4.64 -24.35
N ALA A 881 10.82 4.31 -25.56
CA ALA A 881 11.38 3.18 -26.30
C ALA A 881 11.76 3.56 -27.72
N VAL A 882 12.82 2.94 -28.23
CA VAL A 882 13.14 2.94 -29.66
C VAL A 882 12.79 1.55 -30.19
N ARG A 883 11.88 1.49 -31.16
CA ARG A 883 11.44 0.26 -31.82
C ARG A 883 11.98 0.21 -33.24
N ALA A 884 12.53 -0.93 -33.61
CA ALA A 884 12.78 -1.30 -34.99
C ALA A 884 11.91 -2.51 -35.36
N SER A 885 11.06 -2.35 -36.37
CA SER A 885 10.12 -3.38 -36.83
C SER A 885 10.39 -3.71 -38.30
N TRP A 886 10.58 -4.99 -38.59
CA TRP A 886 10.50 -5.50 -39.96
C TRP A 886 9.05 -5.88 -40.26
N LEU A 887 8.41 -5.14 -41.17
CA LEU A 887 7.07 -5.44 -41.65
C LEU A 887 7.18 -6.49 -42.75
N VAL A 888 6.88 -7.74 -42.43
CA VAL A 888 7.14 -8.90 -43.29
C VAL A 888 6.37 -8.79 -44.60
N ASP A 889 5.10 -8.38 -44.54
CA ASP A 889 4.22 -8.33 -45.70
C ASP A 889 4.43 -7.06 -46.54
N ALA A 890 4.89 -5.96 -45.92
CA ALA A 890 5.27 -4.73 -46.62
C ALA A 890 6.75 -4.70 -47.07
N GLN A 891 7.54 -5.71 -46.70
CA GLN A 891 8.98 -5.84 -46.96
C GLN A 891 9.80 -4.57 -46.66
N ARG A 892 9.48 -3.91 -45.54
CA ARG A 892 10.16 -2.67 -45.14
C ARG A 892 10.49 -2.63 -43.66
N MET A 893 11.55 -1.90 -43.33
CA MET A 893 11.85 -1.51 -41.97
C MET A 893 11.01 -0.29 -41.56
N GLN A 894 10.59 -0.26 -40.31
CA GLN A 894 9.95 0.87 -39.68
C GLN A 894 10.60 1.16 -38.33
N TYR A 895 10.90 2.43 -38.08
CA TYR A 895 11.49 2.90 -36.83
C TYR A 895 10.50 3.82 -36.12
N GLU A 896 10.31 3.58 -34.84
CA GLU A 896 9.36 4.34 -34.02
C GLU A 896 10.02 4.74 -32.70
N ILE A 897 9.83 5.99 -32.29
CA ILE A 897 10.09 6.42 -30.91
C ILE A 897 8.74 6.37 -30.19
N ILE A 898 8.68 5.57 -29.14
CA ILE A 898 7.51 5.43 -28.29
C ILE A 898 7.78 6.26 -27.04
N ALA A 899 6.89 7.19 -26.71
CA ALA A 899 6.97 7.99 -25.50
C ALA A 899 5.60 8.04 -24.83
N ILE A 900 5.50 7.61 -23.56
CA ILE A 900 4.29 7.80 -22.75
C ILE A 900 3.04 7.21 -23.46
N GLY A 901 3.18 6.00 -24.03
CA GLY A 901 2.08 5.33 -24.76
C GLY A 901 1.80 5.84 -26.18
N PHE A 902 2.47 6.89 -26.66
CA PHE A 902 2.36 7.39 -28.04
C PHE A 902 3.52 6.88 -28.90
N SER A 903 3.25 6.38 -30.10
CA SER A 903 4.27 6.04 -31.10
C SER A 903 4.44 7.18 -32.11
N ILE A 904 5.65 7.71 -32.22
CA ILE A 904 6.03 8.70 -33.23
C ILE A 904 6.91 7.99 -34.26
N PRO A 905 6.48 7.88 -35.53
CA PRO A 905 7.31 7.37 -36.60
C PRO A 905 8.55 8.24 -36.78
N VAL A 906 9.73 7.63 -36.85
CA VAL A 906 10.96 8.31 -37.24
C VAL A 906 11.21 7.94 -38.70
N ASN A 907 10.91 8.87 -39.60
CA ASN A 907 11.18 8.69 -41.03
C ASN A 907 12.67 8.71 -41.33
#